data_AF-A0A1V6D6N6-F1
#
_entry.id   AF-A0A1V6D6N6-F1
#
_cell.length_a   1.000
_cell.length_b   1.000
_cell.length_c   1.000
_cell.angle_alpha   90.00
_cell.angle_beta   90.00
_cell.angle_gamma   90.00
#
_symmetry.space_group_name_H-M   'P 1'
#
loop_
_entity.id
_entity.type
_entity.pdbx_description
1 polymer ?
#
loop_
_entity_poly.entity_id
_entity_poly.type
_entity_poly.pdbx_seq_one_letter_code
_entity_poly.pdbx_strand_id
1 'polypeptide(L)'
;MTAVARFSLHMPILLSLVLMLPLARPAETLAARPDQVLVVYNRDWTGDAPGTAPGQDSEEVARYYATCHADAKTGRKPFLLGLSCKHRGQDGKPLHHLNGEALGEASRDNAMGVVYKGLGKPLDPKGKQRLYLLSNLIECILPAERFNADGMTLKIGPSEKEQEATAVFSNGTSSKVDAVTVSVAPNRPGRLYQTSGSQLGLAGEFHLWITIKDKGGQTLVDRMMTYPDYARIGLGIESAKLDWGTLEAFVYSPRSPQRRFTICRGGKSLIGPNLRVEPPAGGRPGRLTLNAQAVGWRGDFVLGWAGKDAAGQQAGSGQQFVLDGRRVHLNIPETARGVDWDSLALRYSQSPEPASAKPLVENGVCKVQSELVSETPHAGGGKVLRLSALRMGLRGDVYAFLNVQDKKGQAVDLTARYFDGDDFIFTRTGADGIRDDQHYLDDVEEQIKAFLQDPANAVEGKSLKDHILYIVFSYGLPRTVTRVYGLSQTARPLQGTHDAGPLVSLEQRAEMMYYDIEKVRPPALVPFAFRNDGGGFSPIIPTSSYILPFQGWRDQPFLHPEAYQGSREAVLLKRGQDAPRLTSDLRSQAGDRFLYVCSRLGGPTPHEAKALVDRSLYASRHLTAAMGAPPPAGAWDGAKALQQASTAKTPREFIEKLSLPGLNGMMGPYKTSFGWREGGGYLPGAVDWTVISNNGFNNERAAIHQMLANGVTATGAAARSESGCAHTTTHGWWDEGVFYRLLFGGYDLGEAWLYSKFKCQWVTCYIGDPLYHPDLAKTVYDTAVPRVARAEDLAVRIERDKGKARAVVSARLACTPEEPEVAVASVEYWEKGQPATVLKAGGATYAAQPEVVLGNLKAGTEYQCRLILTDPYDNKLDTSKALGLLTVNVPR
;
A
#
# COMPACT_ATOMS: atom_id res chain seq x y z
N MET A 1 -32.54 -44.94 70.16
CA MET A 1 -31.15 -44.39 70.01
C MET A 1 -30.53 -44.87 68.69
N THR A 2 -31.19 -44.63 67.55
CA THR A 2 -30.76 -45.14 66.23
C THR A 2 -31.27 -44.20 65.13
N ALA A 3 -30.93 -42.91 65.22
CA ALA A 3 -31.26 -41.93 64.16
C ALA A 3 -30.25 -40.78 63.99
N VAL A 4 -29.22 -40.67 64.84
CA VAL A 4 -28.31 -39.50 64.83
C VAL A 4 -26.98 -39.79 64.12
N ALA A 5 -26.67 -41.05 63.79
CA ALA A 5 -25.34 -41.43 63.28
C ALA A 5 -25.18 -41.41 61.73
N ARG A 6 -26.20 -41.04 60.95
CA ARG A 6 -26.11 -41.06 59.46
C ARG A 6 -25.91 -39.69 58.79
N PHE A 7 -25.88 -38.59 59.53
CA PHE A 7 -25.69 -37.25 58.95
C PHE A 7 -24.23 -36.76 58.92
N SER A 8 -23.29 -37.47 59.54
CA SER A 8 -21.91 -36.97 59.69
C SER A 8 -20.96 -37.31 58.54
N LEU A 9 -21.34 -38.20 57.61
CA LEU A 9 -20.42 -38.66 56.55
C LEU A 9 -20.59 -37.94 55.20
N HIS A 10 -21.66 -37.17 55.00
CA HIS A 10 -21.92 -36.45 53.74
C HIS A 10 -21.63 -34.95 53.82
N MET A 11 -21.52 -34.38 55.03
CA MET A 11 -21.22 -32.97 55.26
C MET A 11 -19.82 -32.56 54.77
N PRO A 12 -18.74 -33.34 54.99
CA PRO A 12 -17.40 -32.97 54.50
C PRO A 12 -17.29 -33.01 52.97
N ILE A 13 -18.01 -33.93 52.31
CA ILE A 13 -18.03 -34.05 50.85
C ILE A 13 -18.84 -32.91 50.23
N LEU A 14 -19.98 -32.56 50.83
CA LEU A 14 -20.77 -31.41 50.38
C LEU A 14 -20.02 -30.09 50.59
N LEU A 15 -19.33 -29.92 51.73
CA LEU A 15 -18.52 -28.74 52.02
C LEU A 15 -17.29 -28.67 51.10
N SER A 16 -16.67 -29.81 50.77
CA SER A 16 -15.59 -29.88 49.80
C SER A 16 -16.08 -29.59 48.38
N LEU A 17 -17.28 -30.03 47.97
CA LEU A 17 -17.90 -29.68 46.69
C LEU A 17 -18.31 -28.21 46.61
N VAL A 18 -18.75 -27.61 47.72
CA VAL A 18 -19.07 -26.18 47.81
C VAL A 18 -17.82 -25.30 47.86
N LEU A 19 -16.72 -25.77 48.45
CA LEU A 19 -15.41 -25.10 48.44
C LEU A 19 -14.59 -25.37 47.16
N MET A 20 -14.90 -26.44 46.42
CA MET A 20 -14.32 -26.78 45.12
C MET A 20 -15.17 -26.28 43.95
N LEU A 21 -16.35 -25.72 44.18
CA LEU A 21 -16.93 -24.79 43.20
C LEU A 21 -15.89 -23.67 43.12
N PRO A 22 -15.12 -23.55 42.03
CA PRO A 22 -14.44 -22.29 41.78
C PRO A 22 -15.56 -21.27 41.90
N LEU A 23 -15.34 -20.18 42.63
CA LEU A 23 -16.13 -18.97 42.40
C LEU A 23 -16.13 -18.81 40.90
N ALA A 24 -17.20 -19.27 40.25
CA ALA A 24 -17.30 -19.35 38.82
C ALA A 24 -17.43 -17.89 38.47
N ARG A 25 -16.27 -17.26 38.28
CA ARG A 25 -16.19 -15.90 37.81
C ARG A 25 -17.10 -15.93 36.60
N PRO A 26 -18.18 -15.13 36.59
CA PRO A 26 -19.10 -15.11 35.46
C PRO A 26 -18.21 -15.04 34.24
N ALA A 27 -18.32 -16.04 33.35
CA ALA A 27 -17.40 -16.21 32.22
C ALA A 27 -17.16 -14.83 31.63
N GLU A 28 -15.98 -14.27 31.89
CA GLU A 28 -15.71 -12.87 31.59
C GLU A 28 -16.07 -12.70 30.13
N THR A 29 -16.87 -11.67 29.84
CA THR A 29 -17.28 -11.33 28.49
C THR A 29 -16.04 -11.39 27.61
N LEU A 30 -16.03 -12.34 26.67
CA LEU A 30 -14.85 -12.71 25.89
C LEU A 30 -14.31 -11.55 25.02
N ALA A 31 -15.09 -10.47 24.87
CA ALA A 31 -14.73 -9.27 24.13
C ALA A 31 -13.85 -8.33 24.95
N ALA A 32 -12.95 -7.61 24.27
CA ALA A 32 -12.14 -6.58 24.89
C ALA A 32 -13.00 -5.50 25.56
N ARG A 33 -12.58 -5.08 26.76
CA ARG A 33 -13.23 -3.98 27.49
C ARG A 33 -12.90 -2.64 26.82
N PRO A 34 -13.80 -1.65 26.88
CA PRO A 34 -13.54 -0.32 26.32
C PRO A 34 -12.25 0.33 26.82
N ASP A 35 -11.93 0.16 28.10
CA ASP A 35 -10.72 0.70 28.73
C ASP A 35 -9.44 -0.05 28.33
N GLN A 36 -9.52 -1.12 27.54
CA GLN A 36 -8.36 -1.81 26.94
C GLN A 36 -7.98 -1.23 25.56
N VAL A 37 -8.59 -0.11 25.16
CA VAL A 37 -8.32 0.57 23.89
C VAL A 37 -7.71 1.95 24.13
N LEU A 38 -6.65 2.26 23.38
CA LEU A 38 -6.09 3.60 23.25
C LEU A 38 -6.39 4.15 21.86
N VAL A 39 -7.10 5.27 21.78
CA VAL A 39 -7.33 6.00 20.53
C VAL A 39 -6.33 7.14 20.44
N VAL A 40 -5.54 7.13 19.37
CA VAL A 40 -4.50 8.11 19.08
C VAL A 40 -5.01 9.05 17.99
N TYR A 41 -4.93 10.35 18.22
CA TYR A 41 -5.34 11.38 17.25
C TYR A 41 -4.25 12.43 17.06
N ASN A 42 -4.36 13.19 15.97
CA ASN A 42 -3.47 14.29 15.67
C ASN A 42 -4.01 15.56 16.32
N ARG A 43 -3.38 15.99 17.40
CA ARG A 43 -3.76 17.20 18.14
C ARG A 43 -3.43 18.48 17.36
N ASP A 44 -2.43 18.41 16.50
CA ASP A 44 -1.98 19.54 15.67
C ASP A 44 -2.70 19.61 14.31
N TRP A 45 -3.73 18.78 14.13
CA TRP A 45 -4.55 18.79 12.93
C TRP A 45 -5.31 20.11 12.84
N THR A 46 -5.20 20.79 11.69
CA THR A 46 -5.88 22.07 11.44
C THR A 46 -6.81 22.00 10.22
N GLY A 47 -7.03 20.81 9.67
CA GLY A 47 -7.91 20.62 8.52
C GLY A 47 -9.38 20.62 8.95
N ASP A 48 -10.21 21.27 8.14
CA ASP A 48 -11.66 21.37 8.33
C ASP A 48 -12.37 20.71 7.16
N ALA A 49 -12.86 19.49 7.35
CA ALA A 49 -13.74 18.87 6.39
C ALA A 49 -15.12 19.58 6.40
N PRO A 50 -15.81 19.64 5.26
CA PRO A 50 -17.21 20.07 5.26
C PRO A 50 -18.03 19.14 6.17
N GLY A 51 -18.57 19.66 7.26
CA GLY A 51 -19.47 18.90 8.15
C GLY A 51 -19.02 18.85 9.60
N THR A 52 -17.73 19.11 9.84
CA THR A 52 -17.10 18.97 11.15
C THR A 52 -16.98 20.31 11.87
N ALA A 53 -16.65 20.23 13.16
CA ALA A 53 -16.31 21.42 13.94
C ALA A 53 -14.98 22.02 13.44
N PRO A 54 -14.84 23.36 13.39
CA PRO A 54 -13.59 23.98 12.97
C PRO A 54 -12.41 23.53 13.84
N GLY A 55 -11.36 23.03 13.20
CA GLY A 55 -9.99 22.98 13.68
C GLY A 55 -9.54 21.68 14.34
N GLN A 56 -10.32 20.60 14.37
CA GLN A 56 -9.96 19.36 15.11
C GLN A 56 -10.67 18.08 14.60
N ASP A 57 -10.82 17.87 13.30
CA ASP A 57 -11.48 16.67 12.74
C ASP A 57 -10.93 15.34 13.32
N SER A 58 -9.62 15.28 13.54
CA SER A 58 -8.94 14.10 14.10
C SER A 58 -9.42 13.75 15.51
N GLU A 59 -9.53 14.77 16.37
CA GLU A 59 -10.02 14.64 17.75
C GLU A 59 -11.51 14.33 17.76
N GLU A 60 -12.29 14.95 16.86
CA GLU A 60 -13.73 14.71 16.73
C GLU A 60 -14.02 13.23 16.42
N VAL A 61 -13.28 12.62 15.49
CA VAL A 61 -13.38 11.19 15.18
C VAL A 61 -12.97 10.33 16.38
N ALA A 62 -11.90 10.70 17.10
CA ALA A 62 -11.42 9.94 18.25
C ALA A 62 -12.42 9.98 19.42
N ARG A 63 -12.99 11.15 19.70
CA ARG A 63 -14.06 11.32 20.71
C ARG A 63 -15.30 10.56 20.34
N TYR A 64 -15.69 10.59 19.07
CA TYR A 64 -16.81 9.81 18.55
C TYR A 64 -16.61 8.32 18.82
N TYR A 65 -15.46 7.76 18.46
CA TYR A 65 -15.12 6.36 18.75
C TYR A 65 -15.22 6.05 20.24
N ALA A 66 -14.63 6.90 21.11
CA ALA A 66 -14.66 6.67 22.56
C ALA A 66 -16.08 6.74 23.15
N THR A 67 -16.96 7.57 22.60
CA THR A 67 -18.38 7.63 22.98
C THR A 67 -19.14 6.38 22.52
N CYS A 68 -18.92 5.96 21.28
CA CYS A 68 -19.55 4.77 20.69
C CYS A 68 -19.16 3.46 21.37
N HIS A 69 -18.01 3.42 22.04
CA HIS A 69 -17.54 2.24 22.80
C HIS A 69 -17.59 2.43 24.31
N ALA A 70 -18.16 3.52 24.83
CA ALA A 70 -18.31 3.69 26.26
C ALA A 70 -19.32 2.66 26.82
N ASP A 71 -18.92 1.93 27.86
CA ASP A 71 -19.81 1.04 28.59
C ASP A 71 -20.69 1.88 29.52
N ALA A 72 -21.99 1.96 29.21
CA ALA A 72 -22.96 2.73 29.97
C ALA A 72 -23.09 2.27 31.45
N LYS A 73 -22.81 1.00 31.75
CA LYS A 73 -22.95 0.45 33.10
C LYS A 73 -21.74 0.73 33.97
N THR A 74 -20.54 0.54 33.42
CA THR A 74 -19.29 0.69 34.18
C THR A 74 -18.68 2.09 34.06
N GLY A 75 -19.11 2.88 33.07
CA GLY A 75 -18.51 4.17 32.72
C GLY A 75 -17.11 4.05 32.09
N ARG A 76 -16.62 2.82 31.86
CA ARG A 76 -15.35 2.57 31.19
C ARG A 76 -15.46 2.98 29.73
N LYS A 77 -14.39 3.56 29.20
CA LYS A 77 -14.33 4.04 27.83
C LYS A 77 -12.90 3.95 27.31
N PRO A 78 -12.69 3.98 25.99
CA PRO A 78 -11.37 4.08 25.40
C PRO A 78 -10.59 5.31 25.91
N PHE A 79 -9.29 5.14 26.09
CA PHE A 79 -8.37 6.23 26.39
C PHE A 79 -8.13 7.07 25.13
N LEU A 80 -7.92 8.37 25.31
CA LEU A 80 -7.62 9.29 24.21
C LEU A 80 -6.22 9.89 24.40
N LEU A 81 -5.40 9.86 23.35
CA LEU A 81 -4.09 10.51 23.32
C LEU A 81 -3.96 11.38 22.07
N GLY A 82 -3.77 12.68 22.27
CA GLY A 82 -3.46 13.61 21.19
C GLY A 82 -1.96 13.74 21.00
N LEU A 83 -1.46 13.36 19.82
CA LEU A 83 -0.06 13.55 19.43
C LEU A 83 0.16 14.96 18.92
N SER A 84 1.28 15.55 19.33
CA SER A 84 1.76 16.84 18.80
C SER A 84 3.19 16.70 18.28
N CYS A 85 3.53 17.42 17.22
CA CYS A 85 4.89 17.47 16.70
C CYS A 85 5.80 18.21 17.70
N LYS A 86 6.91 17.57 18.07
CA LYS A 86 7.90 18.13 19.00
C LYS A 86 8.90 19.05 18.31
N HIS A 87 9.01 18.98 16.98
CA HIS A 87 10.03 19.71 16.23
C HIS A 87 9.62 21.16 15.96
N ARG A 88 10.62 22.04 15.89
CA ARG A 88 10.47 23.45 15.54
C ARG A 88 11.35 23.79 14.34
N GLY A 89 10.85 24.67 13.48
CA GLY A 89 11.60 25.22 12.36
C GLY A 89 12.74 26.13 12.84
N GLN A 90 13.60 26.55 11.91
CA GLN A 90 14.68 27.50 12.20
C GLN A 90 14.17 28.84 12.74
N ASP A 91 12.93 29.21 12.42
CA ASP A 91 12.24 30.40 12.94
C ASP A 91 11.58 30.16 14.31
N GLY A 92 11.80 29.00 14.92
CA GLY A 92 11.24 28.61 16.22
C GLY A 92 9.77 28.21 16.19
N LYS A 93 9.09 28.27 15.04
CA LYS A 93 7.68 27.88 14.93
C LYS A 93 7.54 26.35 14.97
N PRO A 94 6.47 25.82 15.57
CA PRO A 94 6.17 24.39 15.48
C PRO A 94 6.14 23.92 14.03
N LEU A 95 6.79 22.79 13.77
CA LEU A 95 6.57 22.06 12.53
C LEU A 95 5.28 21.24 12.66
N HIS A 96 4.71 20.85 11.52
CA HIS A 96 3.45 20.09 11.47
C HIS A 96 3.66 18.76 10.74
N HIS A 97 4.69 18.00 11.14
CA HIS A 97 5.03 16.73 10.47
C HIS A 97 3.86 15.72 10.48
N LEU A 98 3.04 15.74 11.54
CA LEU A 98 1.86 14.88 11.68
C LEU A 98 0.74 15.19 10.68
N ASN A 99 0.72 16.37 10.04
CA ASN A 99 -0.31 16.74 9.06
C ASN A 99 0.01 16.23 7.64
N GLY A 100 1.17 15.61 7.44
CA GLY A 100 1.57 15.02 6.15
C GLY A 100 0.95 13.65 5.92
N GLU A 101 0.77 13.26 4.65
CA GLU A 101 0.38 11.87 4.31
C GLU A 101 1.42 10.84 4.76
N ALA A 102 2.69 11.22 4.72
CA ALA A 102 3.82 10.48 5.24
C ALA A 102 4.53 11.35 6.28
N LEU A 103 4.95 10.74 7.39
CA LEU A 103 5.81 11.42 8.35
C LEU A 103 7.17 11.64 7.68
N GLY A 104 7.50 12.90 7.42
CA GLY A 104 8.81 13.27 6.90
C GLY A 104 9.88 13.05 7.96
N GLU A 105 11.09 12.67 7.54
CA GLU A 105 12.22 12.36 8.44
C GLU A 105 13.41 13.26 8.14
N ALA A 106 14.20 13.55 9.17
CA ALA A 106 15.40 14.39 9.07
C ALA A 106 16.55 13.71 8.32
N SER A 107 16.67 12.38 8.46
CA SER A 107 17.68 11.57 7.76
C SER A 107 17.08 10.46 6.92
N ARG A 108 17.85 10.02 5.93
CA ARG A 108 17.58 8.90 5.01
C ARG A 108 18.89 8.19 4.60
N ASP A 109 19.97 8.42 5.34
CA ASP A 109 21.29 7.89 4.99
C ASP A 109 21.46 6.44 5.48
N ASN A 110 20.53 5.95 6.30
CA ASN A 110 20.57 4.61 6.89
C ASN A 110 19.45 3.68 6.40
N ALA A 111 18.98 3.86 5.17
CA ALA A 111 17.81 3.13 4.67
C ALA A 111 17.99 1.59 4.67
N MET A 112 19.23 1.08 4.80
CA MET A 112 19.56 -0.34 4.85
C MET A 112 20.05 -0.82 6.23
N GLY A 113 20.12 0.07 7.22
CA GLY A 113 20.65 -0.24 8.55
C GLY A 113 22.15 -0.55 8.56
N VAL A 114 22.92 -0.09 7.56
CA VAL A 114 24.36 -0.37 7.44
C VAL A 114 25.14 0.86 7.01
N VAL A 115 26.39 0.95 7.47
CA VAL A 115 27.36 1.98 7.07
C VAL A 115 28.66 1.32 6.67
N TYR A 116 29.28 1.86 5.62
CA TYR A 116 30.62 1.51 5.18
C TYR A 116 31.68 2.22 6.04
N LYS A 117 32.60 1.45 6.62
CA LYS A 117 33.72 1.88 7.47
C LYS A 117 35.10 1.57 6.88
N GLY A 118 35.17 1.04 5.67
CA GLY A 118 36.45 0.73 5.02
C GLY A 118 37.32 1.96 4.78
N LEU A 119 38.62 1.74 4.58
CA LEU A 119 39.66 2.78 4.45
C LEU A 119 39.55 3.62 3.16
N GLY A 120 38.59 3.34 2.27
CA GLY A 120 38.33 4.13 1.06
C GLY A 120 37.55 5.41 1.34
N LYS A 121 37.68 6.42 0.47
CA LYS A 121 36.75 7.58 0.49
C LYS A 121 35.33 7.02 0.42
N PRO A 122 34.42 7.37 1.35
CA PRO A 122 33.02 7.01 1.22
C PRO A 122 32.53 7.45 -0.15
N LEU A 123 31.72 6.63 -0.79
CA LEU A 123 31.07 6.95 -2.07
C LEU A 123 30.33 8.29 -1.93
N ASP A 124 30.97 9.36 -2.39
CA ASP A 124 30.57 10.78 -2.34
C ASP A 124 30.12 11.32 -0.95
N PRO A 125 30.94 12.13 -0.26
CA PRO A 125 30.60 12.78 1.02
C PRO A 125 29.47 13.81 0.94
N LYS A 126 28.94 14.14 -0.25
CA LYS A 126 27.78 15.07 -0.41
C LYS A 126 26.41 14.42 -0.12
N GLY A 127 26.34 13.37 0.71
CA GLY A 127 25.06 12.77 1.11
C GLY A 127 24.36 11.98 -0.02
N LYS A 128 25.13 11.42 -0.96
CA LYS A 128 24.62 10.54 -2.03
C LYS A 128 24.79 9.05 -1.70
N GLN A 129 24.79 8.67 -0.43
CA GLN A 129 24.42 7.31 -0.02
C GLN A 129 22.93 7.10 -0.29
N ARG A 130 22.55 7.05 -1.57
CA ARG A 130 21.24 6.58 -2.00
C ARG A 130 21.47 5.23 -2.62
N LEU A 131 20.77 4.23 -2.12
CA LEU A 131 20.55 3.02 -2.90
C LEU A 131 19.85 3.42 -4.20
N TYR A 132 20.62 3.53 -5.26
CA TYR A 132 20.62 2.52 -6.31
C TYR A 132 19.26 1.90 -6.62
N LEU A 133 18.45 2.62 -7.41
CA LEU A 133 17.48 2.05 -8.35
C LEU A 133 18.03 2.24 -9.77
N LEU A 134 18.11 1.14 -10.54
CA LEU A 134 18.18 1.15 -12.01
C LEU A 134 16.95 1.91 -12.53
N SER A 135 16.96 2.76 -13.57
CA SER A 135 17.81 2.85 -14.75
C SER A 135 17.72 4.26 -15.35
N ASN A 136 18.76 4.63 -16.09
CA ASN A 136 18.83 5.82 -16.93
C ASN A 136 17.91 5.60 -18.15
N LEU A 137 16.61 5.85 -18.00
CA LEU A 137 15.60 5.48 -18.99
C LEU A 137 14.82 6.70 -19.49
N ILE A 138 15.05 7.08 -20.74
CA ILE A 138 14.16 7.96 -21.50
C ILE A 138 13.21 7.07 -22.28
N GLU A 139 11.90 7.15 -22.02
CA GLU A 139 10.87 6.31 -22.63
C GLU A 139 9.95 7.16 -23.52
N CYS A 140 10.02 6.96 -24.84
CA CYS A 140 9.12 7.59 -25.81
C CYS A 140 8.14 6.55 -26.39
N ILE A 141 6.84 6.79 -26.25
CA ILE A 141 5.77 5.94 -26.80
C ILE A 141 5.07 6.73 -27.92
N LEU A 142 5.20 6.27 -29.17
CA LEU A 142 4.57 6.91 -30.32
C LEU A 142 3.58 5.95 -31.01
N PRO A 143 2.37 6.39 -31.37
CA PRO A 143 1.37 5.52 -31.99
C PRO A 143 1.77 5.13 -33.43
N ALA A 144 1.87 3.83 -33.71
CA ALA A 144 2.49 3.31 -34.92
C ALA A 144 1.78 3.69 -36.24
N GLU A 145 0.50 4.05 -36.19
CA GLU A 145 -0.36 4.21 -37.37
C GLU A 145 -0.11 5.52 -38.13
N ARG A 146 0.36 6.57 -37.44
CA ARG A 146 0.46 7.94 -37.98
C ARG A 146 1.87 8.52 -38.04
N PHE A 147 2.85 7.82 -37.48
CA PHE A 147 4.23 8.28 -37.45
C PHE A 147 5.09 7.45 -38.41
N ASN A 148 5.97 8.11 -39.16
CA ASN A 148 7.12 7.44 -39.73
C ASN A 148 8.25 7.52 -38.69
N ALA A 149 8.84 6.40 -38.30
CA ALA A 149 10.04 6.41 -37.46
C ALA A 149 11.14 7.25 -38.14
N ASP A 150 11.12 7.32 -39.48
CA ASP A 150 12.05 8.13 -40.27
C ASP A 150 11.84 9.65 -40.14
N GLY A 151 10.71 10.08 -39.55
CA GLY A 151 10.44 11.49 -39.28
C GLY A 151 10.93 11.97 -37.91
N MET A 152 11.39 11.07 -37.03
CA MET A 152 11.84 11.43 -35.68
C MET A 152 13.34 11.70 -35.65
N THR A 153 13.72 12.80 -35.02
CA THR A 153 15.09 13.11 -34.63
C THR A 153 15.15 13.42 -33.14
N LEU A 154 16.03 12.73 -32.44
CA LEU A 154 16.37 12.93 -31.04
C LEU A 154 17.84 13.37 -30.98
N LYS A 155 18.13 14.56 -30.47
CA LYS A 155 19.49 15.03 -30.23
C LYS A 155 19.70 15.32 -28.75
N ILE A 156 20.91 15.07 -28.26
CA ILE A 156 21.30 15.28 -26.86
C ILE A 156 22.67 15.94 -26.81
N GLY A 157 22.86 16.91 -25.93
CA GLY A 157 24.06 17.74 -25.89
C GLY A 157 24.22 18.46 -24.55
N PRO A 158 25.43 18.95 -24.23
CA PRO A 158 25.76 19.53 -22.94
C PRO A 158 25.39 21.03 -22.80
N SER A 159 24.83 21.66 -23.83
CA SER A 159 24.48 23.09 -23.82
C SER A 159 23.13 23.35 -24.50
N GLU A 160 22.56 24.54 -24.39
CA GLU A 160 21.27 24.88 -25.04
C GLU A 160 21.35 25.02 -26.57
N LYS A 161 22.55 24.91 -27.16
CA LYS A 161 22.75 25.06 -28.60
C LYS A 161 22.62 23.71 -29.31
N GLU A 162 21.57 23.55 -30.12
CA GLU A 162 21.29 22.30 -30.85
C GLU A 162 22.43 21.83 -31.76
N GLN A 163 23.25 22.76 -32.26
CA GLN A 163 24.41 22.47 -33.10
C GLN A 163 25.50 21.71 -32.33
N GLU A 164 25.53 21.84 -31.00
CA GLU A 164 26.42 21.11 -30.10
C GLU A 164 25.78 19.79 -29.63
N ALA A 165 24.54 19.51 -30.05
CA ALA A 165 23.82 18.29 -29.74
C ALA A 165 24.18 17.16 -30.70
N THR A 166 24.45 15.98 -30.15
CA THR A 166 24.62 14.75 -30.92
C THR A 166 23.25 14.15 -31.21
N ALA A 167 22.90 13.95 -32.49
CA ALA A 167 21.76 13.12 -32.85
C ALA A 167 22.01 11.69 -32.37
N VAL A 168 21.14 11.18 -31.50
CA VAL A 168 21.18 9.81 -30.98
C VAL A 168 20.12 8.91 -31.64
N PHE A 169 19.11 9.54 -32.25
CA PHE A 169 18.13 8.87 -33.10
C PHE A 169 17.77 9.82 -34.24
N SER A 170 17.77 9.35 -35.47
CA SER A 170 17.36 10.16 -36.63
C SER A 170 16.94 9.23 -37.76
N ASN A 171 15.91 9.60 -38.51
CA ASN A 171 15.52 8.82 -39.69
C ASN A 171 15.30 7.33 -39.37
N GLY A 172 14.56 7.05 -38.29
CA GLY A 172 14.11 5.70 -37.96
C GLY A 172 15.21 4.78 -37.45
N THR A 173 16.43 5.31 -37.33
CA THR A 173 17.63 4.58 -36.96
C THR A 173 18.32 5.29 -35.80
N SER A 174 18.79 4.50 -34.84
CA SER A 174 19.69 5.00 -33.81
C SER A 174 21.07 5.15 -34.42
N SER A 175 21.65 6.34 -34.35
CA SER A 175 23.04 6.60 -34.76
C SER A 175 24.05 6.06 -33.73
N LYS A 176 23.59 5.71 -32.52
CA LYS A 176 24.34 5.02 -31.47
C LYS A 176 23.53 3.81 -30.98
N VAL A 177 23.65 2.69 -31.70
CA VAL A 177 22.75 1.52 -31.61
C VAL A 177 22.68 0.91 -30.20
N ASP A 178 23.69 1.10 -29.35
CA ASP A 178 23.72 0.55 -27.98
C ASP A 178 23.14 1.48 -26.90
N ALA A 179 22.85 2.74 -27.26
CA ALA A 179 22.30 3.72 -26.32
C ALA A 179 20.76 3.77 -26.38
N VAL A 180 20.14 3.49 -27.54
CA VAL A 180 18.69 3.61 -27.75
C VAL A 180 18.08 2.26 -28.14
N THR A 181 17.37 1.57 -27.24
CA THR A 181 16.61 0.34 -27.56
C THR A 181 15.23 0.69 -28.10
N VAL A 182 14.84 0.08 -29.23
CA VAL A 182 13.49 0.24 -29.79
C VAL A 182 12.72 -1.07 -29.65
N SER A 183 11.60 -1.07 -28.94
CA SER A 183 10.75 -2.26 -28.82
C SER A 183 9.34 -2.00 -29.36
N VAL A 184 8.75 -3.01 -29.99
CA VAL A 184 7.36 -2.96 -30.47
C VAL A 184 6.54 -3.85 -29.55
N ALA A 185 5.66 -3.24 -28.75
CA ALA A 185 4.82 -4.01 -27.84
C ALA A 185 3.66 -4.65 -28.62
N PRO A 186 3.51 -5.99 -28.65
CA PRO A 186 2.52 -6.66 -29.50
C PRO A 186 1.05 -6.37 -29.13
N ASN A 187 0.79 -5.79 -27.95
CA ASN A 187 -0.56 -5.53 -27.43
C ASN A 187 -0.87 -4.04 -27.19
N ARG A 188 -0.03 -3.10 -27.68
CA ARG A 188 -0.29 -1.65 -27.66
C ARG A 188 0.03 -1.06 -29.03
N PRO A 189 -0.82 -0.19 -29.60
CA PRO A 189 -0.50 0.48 -30.86
C PRO A 189 0.60 1.54 -30.60
N GLY A 190 1.86 1.14 -30.68
CA GLY A 190 2.99 2.06 -30.59
C GLY A 190 4.37 1.42 -30.58
N ARG A 191 5.39 2.21 -30.93
CA ARG A 191 6.81 1.86 -30.80
C ARG A 191 7.38 2.54 -29.56
N LEU A 192 8.12 1.76 -28.77
CA LEU A 192 8.83 2.19 -27.57
C LEU A 192 10.27 2.53 -27.93
N TYR A 193 10.77 3.70 -27.55
CA TYR A 193 12.18 4.10 -27.68
C TYR A 193 12.75 4.34 -26.29
N GLN A 194 13.90 3.73 -25.99
CA GLN A 194 14.49 3.66 -24.66
C GLN A 194 15.96 4.08 -24.68
N THR A 195 16.40 5.14 -23.99
CA THR A 195 17.84 5.52 -23.94
C THR A 195 18.36 5.99 -22.59
N SER A 196 19.69 5.90 -22.40
CA SER A 196 20.42 6.17 -21.15
C SER A 196 21.48 7.27 -21.31
N GLY A 197 21.46 8.29 -20.43
CA GLY A 197 22.47 9.35 -20.42
C GLY A 197 23.89 8.86 -20.12
N SER A 198 24.02 7.78 -19.34
CA SER A 198 25.32 7.18 -19.00
C SER A 198 25.93 6.39 -20.17
N GLN A 199 25.10 5.79 -21.04
CA GLN A 199 25.56 5.14 -22.28
C GLN A 199 26.04 6.15 -23.34
N LEU A 200 25.73 7.44 -23.13
CA LEU A 200 26.11 8.53 -24.02
C LEU A 200 27.31 9.34 -23.49
N GLY A 201 27.86 8.99 -22.31
CA GLY A 201 29.02 9.65 -21.72
C GLY A 201 28.78 11.06 -21.18
N LEU A 202 27.52 11.42 -20.88
CA LEU A 202 27.15 12.77 -20.43
C LEU A 202 27.10 12.83 -18.89
N ALA A 203 27.80 13.79 -18.30
CA ALA A 203 27.77 14.14 -16.88
C ALA A 203 27.50 15.65 -16.72
N GLY A 204 26.56 16.04 -15.86
CA GLY A 204 26.13 17.43 -15.67
C GLY A 204 24.74 17.74 -16.24
N GLU A 205 24.39 19.03 -16.28
CA GLU A 205 23.21 19.54 -16.98
C GLU A 205 23.29 19.20 -18.48
N PHE A 206 22.19 18.70 -19.04
CA PHE A 206 22.13 18.35 -20.46
C PHE A 206 20.79 18.75 -21.06
N HIS A 207 20.80 18.93 -22.38
CA HIS A 207 19.68 19.42 -23.16
C HIS A 207 19.25 18.35 -24.15
N LEU A 208 17.93 18.18 -24.27
CA LEU A 208 17.30 17.19 -25.15
C LEU A 208 16.49 17.93 -26.21
N TRP A 209 16.81 17.71 -27.48
CA TRP A 209 16.05 18.22 -28.61
C TRP A 209 15.27 17.09 -29.24
N ILE A 210 13.96 17.24 -29.30
CA ILE A 210 13.05 16.29 -29.91
C ILE A 210 12.37 16.97 -31.08
N THR A 211 12.63 16.46 -32.28
CA THR A 211 11.92 16.85 -33.49
C THR A 211 11.14 15.64 -33.99
N ILE A 212 9.83 15.77 -34.18
CA ILE A 212 8.97 14.71 -34.71
C ILE A 212 8.25 15.24 -35.93
N LYS A 213 8.42 14.57 -37.07
CA LYS A 213 7.69 14.85 -38.32
C LYS A 213 6.63 13.79 -38.59
N ASP A 214 5.54 14.20 -39.22
CA ASP A 214 4.55 13.26 -39.75
C ASP A 214 5.04 12.58 -41.04
N LYS A 215 4.19 11.70 -41.61
CA LYS A 215 4.50 11.01 -42.88
C LYS A 215 4.62 11.95 -44.09
N GLY A 216 4.06 13.16 -44.02
CA GLY A 216 4.18 14.21 -45.05
C GLY A 216 5.41 15.10 -44.89
N GLY A 217 6.24 14.86 -43.86
CA GLY A 217 7.42 15.65 -43.55
C GLY A 217 7.15 16.94 -42.77
N GLN A 218 5.90 17.19 -42.35
CA GLN A 218 5.55 18.35 -41.53
C GLN A 218 6.00 18.12 -40.08
N THR A 219 6.76 19.08 -39.52
CA THR A 219 7.18 19.03 -38.11
C THR A 219 5.97 19.23 -37.19
N LEU A 220 5.69 18.22 -36.37
CA LEU A 220 4.63 18.20 -35.37
C LEU A 220 5.11 18.66 -33.99
N VAL A 221 6.34 18.28 -33.63
CA VAL A 221 6.98 18.63 -32.35
C VAL A 221 8.41 19.06 -32.65
N ASP A 222 8.82 20.19 -32.08
CA ASP A 222 10.21 20.68 -32.11
C ASP A 222 10.51 21.42 -30.81
N ARG A 223 11.22 20.77 -29.89
CA ARG A 223 11.42 21.28 -28.52
C ARG A 223 12.80 20.92 -28.00
N MET A 224 13.42 21.90 -27.33
CA MET A 224 14.57 21.74 -26.46
C MET A 224 14.09 21.70 -25.01
N MET A 225 14.61 20.77 -24.23
CA MET A 225 14.33 20.65 -22.80
C MET A 225 15.65 20.57 -22.03
N THR A 226 15.80 21.45 -21.04
CA THR A 226 16.99 21.55 -20.17
C THR A 226 16.79 20.71 -18.91
N TYR A 227 17.76 19.87 -18.56
CA TYR A 227 17.67 18.99 -17.40
C TYR A 227 18.91 19.12 -16.50
N PRO A 228 18.73 19.55 -15.24
CA PRO A 228 19.82 19.56 -14.27
C PRO A 228 20.04 18.12 -13.78
N ASP A 229 21.05 17.46 -14.34
CA ASP A 229 21.62 16.17 -13.95
C ASP A 229 20.72 14.90 -14.08
N TYR A 230 19.38 14.97 -14.02
CA TYR A 230 18.49 13.79 -14.12
C TYR A 230 17.02 14.12 -14.46
N ALA A 231 16.40 13.37 -15.38
CA ALA A 231 14.94 13.38 -15.60
C ALA A 231 14.39 12.05 -16.14
N ARG A 232 13.18 11.66 -15.67
CA ARG A 232 12.35 10.64 -16.31
C ARG A 232 11.24 11.35 -17.09
N ILE A 233 11.22 11.15 -18.41
CA ILE A 233 10.27 11.79 -19.32
C ILE A 233 9.34 10.71 -19.86
N GLY A 234 8.04 10.85 -19.59
CA GLY A 234 6.99 10.05 -20.22
C GLY A 234 6.16 10.93 -21.15
N LEU A 235 6.22 10.65 -22.45
CA LEU A 235 5.32 11.24 -23.43
C LEU A 235 4.23 10.23 -23.76
N GLY A 236 3.03 10.46 -23.24
CA GLY A 236 1.85 9.66 -23.53
C GLY A 236 0.84 10.49 -24.31
N ILE A 237 0.39 10.00 -25.46
CA ILE A 237 -0.80 10.52 -26.15
C ILE A 237 -1.93 9.54 -25.85
N GLU A 238 -2.81 9.88 -24.90
CA GLU A 238 -3.96 9.03 -24.59
C GLU A 238 -5.12 9.23 -25.58
N SER A 239 -5.41 8.16 -26.32
CA SER A 239 -6.62 7.88 -27.08
C SER A 239 -6.76 8.46 -28.49
N ALA A 240 -7.36 7.63 -29.36
CA ALA A 240 -7.63 7.88 -30.77
C ALA A 240 -8.79 8.87 -31.04
N LYS A 241 -9.20 9.70 -30.07
CA LYS A 241 -10.39 10.57 -30.19
C LYS A 241 -10.23 12.02 -29.71
N LEU A 242 -9.01 12.55 -29.60
CA LEU A 242 -8.79 13.97 -29.29
C LEU A 242 -8.39 14.78 -30.52
N ASP A 243 -9.09 15.89 -30.74
CA ASP A 243 -8.65 16.99 -31.62
C ASP A 243 -7.31 17.54 -31.12
N TRP A 244 -6.40 17.86 -32.04
CA TRP A 244 -4.96 18.07 -31.86
C TRP A 244 -4.59 19.37 -31.10
N GLY A 245 -5.46 19.86 -30.23
CA GLY A 245 -5.28 21.09 -29.46
C GLY A 245 -4.36 20.97 -28.24
N THR A 246 -4.12 19.75 -27.73
CA THR A 246 -3.47 19.56 -26.41
C THR A 246 -2.50 18.39 -26.41
N LEU A 247 -1.20 18.68 -26.22
CA LEU A 247 -0.17 17.71 -25.88
C LEU A 247 0.07 17.78 -24.38
N GLU A 248 -0.05 16.65 -23.67
CA GLU A 248 0.25 16.57 -22.23
C GLU A 248 1.60 15.89 -22.02
N ALA A 249 2.50 16.54 -21.27
CA ALA A 249 3.79 16.00 -20.89
C ALA A 249 3.84 15.81 -19.37
N PHE A 250 4.27 14.63 -18.92
CA PHE A 250 4.42 14.33 -17.50
C PHE A 250 5.90 14.34 -17.13
N VAL A 251 6.28 15.19 -16.17
CA VAL A 251 7.66 15.29 -15.66
C VAL A 251 7.69 14.76 -14.23
N TYR A 252 8.53 13.75 -14.00
CA TYR A 252 8.78 13.22 -12.66
C TYR A 252 10.16 13.67 -12.20
N SER A 253 10.20 14.47 -11.13
CA SER A 253 11.44 14.87 -10.45
C SER A 253 11.36 14.43 -8.98
N PRO A 254 12.41 13.81 -8.41
CA PRO A 254 12.46 13.48 -6.98
C PRO A 254 12.45 14.69 -6.05
N ARG A 255 12.52 15.92 -6.57
CA ARG A 255 12.72 17.16 -5.79
C ARG A 255 11.55 18.15 -5.80
N SER A 256 10.41 17.88 -6.45
CA SER A 256 9.28 18.83 -6.47
C SER A 256 7.92 18.11 -6.61
N PRO A 257 6.82 18.64 -6.04
CA PRO A 257 5.47 18.14 -6.32
C PRO A 257 5.18 18.20 -7.83
N GLN A 258 4.36 17.26 -8.31
CA GLN A 258 3.96 17.13 -9.71
C GLN A 258 3.53 18.49 -10.28
N ARG A 259 4.22 19.00 -11.30
CA ARG A 259 3.74 20.14 -12.09
C ARG A 259 3.15 19.64 -13.38
N ARG A 260 1.86 19.93 -13.60
CA ARG A 260 1.18 19.72 -14.89
C ARG A 260 1.42 20.94 -15.76
N PHE A 261 1.76 20.72 -17.02
CA PHE A 261 1.80 21.77 -18.03
C PHE A 261 0.86 21.40 -19.16
N THR A 262 -0.03 22.32 -19.52
CA THR A 262 -0.95 22.18 -20.65
C THR A 262 -0.40 23.00 -21.82
N ILE A 263 -0.16 22.37 -22.97
CA ILE A 263 0.30 23.08 -24.17
C ILE A 263 -0.93 23.45 -25.00
N CYS A 264 -1.17 24.75 -25.23
CA CYS A 264 -2.25 25.25 -26.08
C CYS A 264 -1.68 25.77 -27.43
N ARG A 265 -2.37 25.50 -28.53
CA ARG A 265 -2.08 26.07 -29.85
C ARG A 265 -2.61 27.51 -29.94
N GLY A 266 -1.72 28.49 -30.16
CA GLY A 266 -2.11 29.88 -30.50
C GLY A 266 -2.48 30.81 -29.33
N GLY A 267 -2.09 30.51 -28.09
CA GLY A 267 -2.18 31.47 -26.98
C GLY A 267 -3.58 31.71 -26.39
N LYS A 268 -4.59 30.88 -26.69
CA LYS A 268 -5.89 30.89 -25.98
C LYS A 268 -6.27 29.49 -25.50
N SER A 269 -6.68 29.40 -24.24
CA SER A 269 -7.23 28.19 -23.62
C SER A 269 -8.64 27.92 -24.16
N LEU A 270 -8.89 26.70 -24.66
CA LEU A 270 -10.22 26.22 -25.06
C LEU A 270 -10.65 25.11 -24.09
N ILE A 271 -11.11 25.50 -22.91
CA ILE A 271 -11.97 24.65 -22.08
C ILE A 271 -13.33 25.34 -21.98
N GLY A 272 -14.23 24.97 -22.89
CA GLY A 272 -15.67 25.25 -22.81
C GLY A 272 -16.43 23.96 -22.47
N PRO A 273 -17.55 24.02 -21.73
CA PRO A 273 -18.08 22.89 -20.97
C PRO A 273 -19.06 21.95 -21.70
N ASN A 274 -18.94 21.73 -23.02
CA ASN A 274 -19.92 20.88 -23.74
C ASN A 274 -19.29 20.00 -24.82
N LEU A 275 -18.99 18.74 -24.51
CA LEU A 275 -18.94 17.68 -25.53
C LEU A 275 -19.29 16.30 -24.92
N ARG A 276 -20.41 15.73 -25.35
CA ARG A 276 -20.85 14.34 -25.12
C ARG A 276 -20.53 13.53 -26.38
N VAL A 277 -20.05 12.29 -26.22
CA VAL A 277 -19.89 11.33 -27.32
C VAL A 277 -20.70 10.07 -26.99
N GLU A 278 -21.70 9.77 -27.82
CA GLU A 278 -22.51 8.54 -27.75
C GLU A 278 -21.82 7.38 -28.52
N PRO A 279 -22.10 6.11 -28.17
CA PRO A 279 -21.52 4.95 -28.86
C PRO A 279 -22.26 4.64 -30.18
N PRO A 280 -21.57 4.10 -31.21
CA PRO A 280 -22.25 3.63 -32.41
C PRO A 280 -22.98 2.31 -32.14
N ALA A 281 -24.20 2.24 -32.67
CA ALA A 281 -24.99 1.01 -32.75
C ALA A 281 -24.41 0.05 -33.81
N GLY A 282 -24.36 -1.25 -33.49
CA GLY A 282 -24.18 -2.32 -34.48
C GLY A 282 -22.86 -3.08 -34.35
N GLY A 283 -22.92 -4.29 -33.78
CA GLY A 283 -21.78 -5.19 -33.64
C GLY A 283 -21.45 -5.98 -34.90
N ARG A 284 -20.14 -6.16 -35.16
CA ARG A 284 -19.41 -7.43 -35.44
C ARG A 284 -17.96 -7.11 -35.90
N PRO A 285 -16.98 -8.01 -35.65
CA PRO A 285 -15.59 -7.79 -36.03
C PRO A 285 -15.25 -8.36 -37.42
N GLY A 286 -14.49 -7.61 -38.22
CA GLY A 286 -13.92 -8.03 -39.49
C GLY A 286 -12.39 -8.15 -39.42
N ARG A 287 -11.89 -9.32 -39.82
CA ARG A 287 -10.48 -9.75 -39.88
C ARG A 287 -9.84 -9.26 -41.19
N LEU A 288 -8.57 -8.88 -41.18
CA LEU A 288 -7.74 -8.90 -42.39
C LEU A 288 -6.29 -9.27 -42.05
N THR A 289 -5.78 -10.30 -42.74
CA THR A 289 -4.40 -10.80 -42.67
C THR A 289 -3.67 -10.38 -43.94
N LEU A 290 -2.41 -9.91 -43.85
CA LEU A 290 -1.47 -9.96 -44.97
C LEU A 290 -0.05 -10.27 -44.48
N ASN A 291 0.60 -11.17 -45.23
CA ASN A 291 1.96 -11.68 -45.08
C ASN A 291 2.69 -11.37 -46.41
N ALA A 292 3.92 -10.88 -46.37
CA ALA A 292 4.83 -10.92 -47.52
C ALA A 292 6.30 -10.75 -47.08
N GLN A 293 7.13 -11.58 -47.70
CA GLN A 293 8.53 -11.84 -47.40
C GLN A 293 9.51 -10.84 -48.04
N ALA A 294 10.75 -10.94 -47.53
CA ALA A 294 12.03 -10.84 -48.24
C ALA A 294 12.55 -9.46 -48.68
N VAL A 295 13.68 -9.03 -48.10
CA VAL A 295 14.94 -8.78 -48.83
C VAL A 295 16.11 -9.02 -47.85
N GLY A 296 17.07 -9.85 -48.25
CA GLY A 296 18.35 -9.98 -47.56
C GLY A 296 19.40 -9.04 -48.14
N TRP A 297 20.29 -8.54 -47.30
CA TRP A 297 21.68 -8.29 -47.70
C TRP A 297 22.63 -8.32 -46.51
N ARG A 298 23.81 -8.89 -46.76
CA ARG A 298 24.97 -9.02 -45.88
C ARG A 298 25.79 -7.73 -45.94
N GLY A 299 26.35 -7.32 -44.81
CA GLY A 299 27.37 -6.29 -44.70
C GLY A 299 28.20 -6.54 -43.44
N ASP A 300 29.50 -6.71 -43.66
CA ASP A 300 30.54 -7.06 -42.69
C ASP A 300 31.19 -5.80 -42.07
N PHE A 301 31.39 -5.87 -40.75
CA PHE A 301 32.33 -5.17 -39.83
C PHE A 301 32.60 -3.63 -39.87
N VAL A 302 32.71 -2.99 -38.68
CA VAL A 302 33.98 -2.63 -37.97
C VAL A 302 33.75 -1.53 -36.88
N LEU A 303 34.12 -1.87 -35.64
CA LEU A 303 34.69 -1.13 -34.48
C LEU A 303 34.14 0.24 -34.00
N GLY A 304 33.74 0.26 -32.72
CA GLY A 304 33.85 1.42 -31.82
C GLY A 304 34.85 1.09 -30.70
N TRP A 305 35.99 1.79 -30.71
CA TRP A 305 37.12 1.67 -29.80
C TRP A 305 36.87 2.48 -28.51
N ALA A 306 37.24 1.96 -27.34
CA ALA A 306 37.38 2.75 -26.12
C ALA A 306 38.78 3.39 -26.10
N GLY A 307 38.88 4.63 -26.57
CA GLY A 307 40.11 5.41 -26.50
C GLY A 307 40.39 5.92 -25.08
N LYS A 308 41.65 5.81 -24.63
CA LYS A 308 42.21 6.68 -23.59
C LYS A 308 42.33 8.09 -24.16
N ASP A 309 42.12 9.12 -23.33
CA ASP A 309 42.42 10.48 -23.74
C ASP A 309 43.95 10.70 -23.89
N ALA A 310 44.31 11.82 -24.52
CA ALA A 310 45.70 12.20 -24.79
C ALA A 310 46.55 12.48 -23.52
N ALA A 311 45.97 12.34 -22.32
CA ALA A 311 46.65 12.50 -21.04
C ALA A 311 46.81 11.18 -20.26
N GLY A 312 46.26 10.06 -20.75
CA GLY A 312 46.42 8.76 -20.12
C GLY A 312 45.69 8.57 -18.79
N GLN A 313 44.68 9.39 -18.47
CA GLN A 313 43.88 9.21 -17.25
C GLN A 313 42.63 8.35 -17.50
N GLN A 314 42.34 7.48 -16.52
CA GLN A 314 41.15 6.62 -16.49
C GLN A 314 39.89 7.47 -16.28
N ALA A 315 38.92 7.39 -17.20
CA ALA A 315 37.61 8.02 -17.06
C ALA A 315 36.81 7.35 -15.93
N GLY A 316 36.78 7.99 -14.77
CA GLY A 316 35.98 7.57 -13.62
C GLY A 316 34.68 8.38 -13.50
N SER A 317 33.55 7.67 -13.44
CA SER A 317 32.38 7.89 -12.55
C SER A 317 31.08 7.33 -13.14
N GLY A 318 31.07 6.02 -13.43
CA GLY A 318 29.82 5.27 -13.43
C GLY A 318 29.30 5.12 -12.00
N GLN A 319 28.00 5.26 -11.79
CA GLN A 319 27.34 5.00 -10.51
C GLN A 319 27.75 3.63 -9.94
N GLN A 320 28.40 3.62 -8.77
CA GLN A 320 28.98 2.42 -8.16
C GLN A 320 28.02 1.81 -7.15
N PHE A 321 27.21 0.84 -7.59
CA PHE A 321 26.54 -0.05 -6.65
C PHE A 321 27.57 -0.64 -5.70
N VAL A 322 27.29 -0.61 -4.40
CA VAL A 322 28.10 -1.29 -3.41
C VAL A 322 27.79 -2.78 -3.54
N LEU A 323 28.75 -3.57 -4.02
CA LEU A 323 28.59 -5.01 -4.20
C LEU A 323 29.28 -5.76 -3.05
N ASP A 324 28.62 -6.70 -2.36
CA ASP A 324 29.23 -7.51 -1.29
C ASP A 324 30.22 -8.54 -1.87
N GLY A 325 31.52 -8.39 -1.58
CA GLY A 325 32.59 -9.29 -2.01
C GLY A 325 32.38 -10.74 -1.60
N ARG A 326 31.66 -11.01 -0.51
CA ARG A 326 31.37 -12.38 -0.07
C ARG A 326 30.56 -13.17 -1.09
N ARG A 327 29.87 -12.50 -2.04
CA ARG A 327 29.13 -13.14 -3.12
C ARG A 327 29.33 -12.39 -4.45
N VAL A 328 29.86 -13.06 -5.46
CA VAL A 328 29.87 -12.57 -6.83
C VAL A 328 28.79 -13.31 -7.60
N HIS A 329 27.78 -12.58 -8.07
CA HIS A 329 26.70 -13.14 -8.90
C HIS A 329 26.83 -12.60 -10.32
N LEU A 330 26.92 -13.51 -11.28
CA LEU A 330 26.89 -13.21 -12.70
C LEU A 330 25.62 -13.82 -13.29
N ASN A 331 24.79 -13.00 -13.93
CA ASN A 331 23.62 -13.45 -14.67
C ASN A 331 23.84 -13.12 -16.14
N ILE A 332 23.90 -14.12 -17.02
CA ILE A 332 23.95 -13.89 -18.46
C ILE A 332 22.70 -14.55 -19.07
N PRO A 333 21.65 -13.77 -19.38
CA PRO A 333 20.42 -14.30 -19.97
C PRO A 333 20.65 -14.74 -21.42
N GLU A 334 20.02 -15.82 -21.87
CA GLU A 334 20.13 -16.30 -23.27
C GLU A 334 19.56 -15.30 -24.29
N THR A 335 18.64 -14.44 -23.84
CA THR A 335 18.09 -13.34 -24.64
C THR A 335 19.12 -12.24 -24.95
N ALA A 336 20.28 -12.24 -24.30
CA ALA A 336 21.47 -11.58 -24.83
C ALA A 336 21.92 -12.36 -26.08
N ARG A 337 21.17 -12.15 -27.18
CA ARG A 337 21.20 -12.95 -28.41
C ARG A 337 22.61 -13.05 -28.95
N GLY A 338 23.22 -14.18 -28.64
CA GLY A 338 24.50 -14.57 -29.19
C GLY A 338 25.66 -14.46 -28.23
N VAL A 339 25.55 -14.72 -26.94
CA VAL A 339 26.78 -14.97 -26.16
C VAL A 339 27.42 -16.30 -26.62
N ASP A 340 28.72 -16.28 -26.88
CA ASP A 340 29.55 -17.48 -27.06
C ASP A 340 30.04 -17.95 -25.69
N TRP A 341 29.40 -18.97 -25.14
CA TRP A 341 29.74 -19.50 -23.82
C TRP A 341 31.13 -20.09 -23.75
N ASP A 342 31.67 -20.58 -24.86
CA ASP A 342 33.01 -21.16 -24.93
C ASP A 342 34.10 -20.08 -24.94
N SER A 343 33.72 -18.81 -25.10
CA SER A 343 34.62 -17.66 -24.96
C SER A 343 34.58 -17.02 -23.57
N LEU A 344 33.65 -17.45 -22.70
CA LEU A 344 33.46 -16.86 -21.39
C LEU A 344 34.71 -17.02 -20.52
N ALA A 345 35.30 -15.88 -20.14
CA ALA A 345 36.37 -15.77 -19.18
C ALA A 345 35.93 -14.86 -18.02
N LEU A 346 35.92 -15.41 -16.81
CA LEU A 346 35.69 -14.64 -15.57
C LEU A 346 36.96 -14.69 -14.74
N ARG A 347 37.49 -13.54 -14.37
CA ARG A 347 38.69 -13.39 -13.53
C ARG A 347 38.40 -12.52 -12.33
N TYR A 348 39.22 -12.63 -11.29
CA TYR A 348 39.11 -11.83 -10.07
C TYR A 348 40.46 -11.35 -9.57
N SER A 349 40.52 -10.19 -8.94
CA SER A 349 41.71 -9.67 -8.27
C SER A 349 41.36 -8.82 -7.05
N GLN A 350 42.32 -8.62 -6.13
CA GLN A 350 42.26 -7.56 -5.11
C GLN A 350 42.76 -6.21 -5.66
N SER A 351 43.33 -6.21 -6.86
CA SER A 351 43.76 -5.02 -7.57
C SER A 351 42.75 -4.66 -8.68
N PRO A 352 42.53 -3.37 -8.98
CA PRO A 352 41.73 -2.96 -10.13
C PRO A 352 42.37 -3.33 -11.47
N GLU A 353 43.61 -3.83 -11.49
CA GLU A 353 44.32 -4.19 -12.71
C GLU A 353 43.99 -5.63 -13.18
N PRO A 354 43.38 -5.81 -14.37
CA PRO A 354 43.00 -7.14 -14.87
C PRO A 354 44.18 -8.11 -15.04
N ALA A 355 45.39 -7.61 -15.24
CA ALA A 355 46.60 -8.43 -15.41
C ALA A 355 46.96 -9.23 -14.15
N SER A 356 46.56 -8.74 -12.99
CA SER A 356 46.74 -9.43 -11.70
C SER A 356 45.63 -10.44 -11.39
N ALA A 357 44.60 -10.53 -12.25
CA ALA A 357 43.40 -11.29 -11.97
C ALA A 357 43.59 -12.78 -12.24
N LYS A 358 43.19 -13.60 -11.26
CA LYS A 358 43.20 -15.05 -11.35
C LYS A 358 41.97 -15.55 -12.11
N PRO A 359 42.10 -16.55 -13.00
CA PRO A 359 40.96 -17.12 -13.71
C PRO A 359 40.04 -17.94 -12.81
N LEU A 360 38.73 -17.78 -13.00
CA LEU A 360 37.66 -18.57 -12.36
C LEU A 360 36.93 -19.40 -13.39
N VAL A 361 36.59 -18.76 -14.50
CA VAL A 361 36.02 -19.40 -15.67
C VAL A 361 36.97 -19.09 -16.82
N GLU A 362 37.33 -20.11 -17.57
CA GLU A 362 38.05 -19.96 -18.83
C GLU A 362 37.43 -20.88 -19.84
N ASN A 363 37.16 -20.32 -21.02
CA ASN A 363 36.49 -20.98 -22.12
C ASN A 363 35.17 -21.64 -21.70
N GLY A 364 34.36 -20.94 -20.91
CA GLY A 364 33.09 -21.46 -20.40
C GLY A 364 33.19 -22.50 -19.28
N VAL A 365 34.40 -22.92 -18.90
CA VAL A 365 34.63 -23.95 -17.88
C VAL A 365 35.05 -23.32 -16.56
N CYS A 366 34.29 -23.59 -15.50
CA CYS A 366 34.65 -23.19 -14.14
C CYS A 366 35.87 -23.99 -13.65
N LYS A 367 36.99 -23.31 -13.41
CA LYS A 367 38.28 -23.88 -12.96
C LYS A 367 38.34 -24.12 -11.45
N VAL A 368 37.40 -23.54 -10.69
CA VAL A 368 37.33 -23.63 -9.23
C VAL A 368 35.99 -24.22 -8.77
N GLN A 369 35.77 -25.50 -9.09
CA GLN A 369 34.51 -26.17 -8.75
C GLN A 369 34.20 -26.22 -7.25
N SER A 370 35.22 -26.26 -6.38
CA SER A 370 35.05 -26.20 -4.91
C SER A 370 34.52 -24.85 -4.40
N GLU A 371 34.69 -23.79 -5.20
CA GLU A 371 34.32 -22.40 -4.87
C GLU A 371 32.93 -22.01 -5.43
N LEU A 372 32.41 -22.83 -6.35
CA LEU A 372 31.13 -22.63 -7.02
C LEU A 372 29.97 -22.93 -6.07
N VAL A 373 29.15 -21.93 -5.77
CA VAL A 373 27.98 -22.09 -4.90
C VAL A 373 26.82 -22.72 -5.66
N SER A 374 26.65 -22.34 -6.94
CA SER A 374 25.69 -22.96 -7.86
C SER A 374 25.93 -22.52 -9.30
N GLU A 375 25.74 -23.43 -10.25
CA GLU A 375 25.48 -23.14 -11.66
C GLU A 375 24.07 -23.63 -11.97
N THR A 376 23.12 -22.71 -12.11
CA THR A 376 21.73 -23.06 -12.45
C THR A 376 21.44 -22.58 -13.86
N PRO A 377 20.85 -23.43 -14.72
CA PRO A 377 20.26 -22.97 -15.97
C PRO A 377 19.24 -21.86 -15.65
N HIS A 378 19.38 -20.72 -16.29
CA HIS A 378 18.36 -19.68 -16.21
C HIS A 378 17.11 -20.18 -16.96
N ALA A 379 15.91 -19.82 -16.48
CA ALA A 379 14.69 -20.05 -17.24
C ALA A 379 14.80 -19.29 -18.57
N GLY A 380 15.00 -20.03 -19.67
CA GLY A 380 15.43 -19.49 -20.97
C GLY A 380 16.95 -19.54 -21.15
N GLY A 381 17.56 -20.73 -21.01
CA GLY A 381 18.90 -21.16 -21.48
C GLY A 381 20.16 -20.34 -21.14
N GLY A 382 20.05 -19.35 -20.25
CA GLY A 382 21.20 -18.62 -19.70
C GLY A 382 21.94 -19.40 -18.62
N LYS A 383 23.05 -18.85 -18.11
CA LYS A 383 23.76 -19.36 -16.93
C LYS A 383 23.78 -18.31 -15.83
N VAL A 384 23.55 -18.76 -14.59
CA VAL A 384 23.79 -17.97 -13.39
C VAL A 384 24.98 -18.58 -12.65
N LEU A 385 26.06 -17.81 -12.52
CA LEU A 385 27.23 -18.21 -11.72
C LEU A 385 27.19 -17.48 -10.37
N ARG A 386 27.27 -18.25 -9.29
CA ARG A 386 27.37 -17.73 -7.92
C ARG A 386 28.67 -18.19 -7.29
N LEU A 387 29.50 -17.23 -6.91
CA LEU A 387 30.84 -17.44 -6.35
C LEU A 387 30.96 -16.71 -5.01
N SER A 388 31.92 -17.10 -4.18
CA SER A 388 32.17 -16.46 -2.88
C SER A 388 33.63 -16.08 -2.71
N ALA A 389 33.96 -14.78 -2.66
CA ALA A 389 35.34 -14.33 -2.47
C ALA A 389 35.97 -14.85 -1.17
N LEU A 390 35.16 -14.98 -0.12
CA LEU A 390 35.61 -15.49 1.16
C LEU A 390 36.08 -16.94 1.06
N ARG A 391 35.35 -17.79 0.32
CA ARG A 391 35.77 -19.18 0.09
C ARG A 391 37.08 -19.23 -0.72
N MET A 392 37.26 -18.27 -1.62
CA MET A 392 38.47 -18.12 -2.44
C MET A 392 39.67 -17.55 -1.66
N GLY A 393 39.53 -17.34 -0.35
CA GLY A 393 40.59 -16.81 0.52
C GLY A 393 40.91 -15.32 0.30
N LEU A 394 40.05 -14.59 -0.42
CA LEU A 394 40.21 -13.16 -0.64
C LEU A 394 39.66 -12.36 0.54
N ARG A 395 40.39 -11.31 0.92
CA ARG A 395 39.96 -10.30 1.90
C ARG A 395 40.08 -8.91 1.29
N GLY A 396 39.35 -7.92 1.80
CA GLY A 396 39.30 -6.60 1.19
C GLY A 396 38.44 -6.58 -0.08
N ASP A 397 38.53 -5.48 -0.82
CA ASP A 397 37.82 -5.31 -2.07
C ASP A 397 38.26 -6.30 -3.16
N VAL A 398 37.30 -6.75 -3.95
CA VAL A 398 37.49 -7.71 -5.03
C VAL A 398 36.98 -7.13 -6.34
N TYR A 399 37.82 -7.11 -7.35
CA TYR A 399 37.47 -6.72 -8.71
C TYR A 399 37.21 -7.98 -9.52
N ALA A 400 36.02 -8.08 -10.10
CA ALA A 400 35.64 -9.14 -11.02
C ALA A 400 35.69 -8.60 -12.45
N PHE A 401 36.34 -9.35 -13.33
CA PHE A 401 36.52 -9.02 -14.74
C PHE A 401 35.88 -10.12 -15.56
N LEU A 402 34.84 -9.78 -16.31
CA LEU A 402 34.17 -10.65 -17.26
C LEU A 402 34.63 -10.25 -18.65
N ASN A 403 35.15 -11.21 -19.40
CA ASN A 403 35.34 -11.12 -20.83
C ASN A 403 34.50 -12.22 -21.47
N VAL A 404 33.67 -11.89 -22.44
CA VAL A 404 32.92 -12.88 -23.21
C VAL A 404 32.70 -12.34 -24.60
N GLN A 405 32.77 -13.20 -25.61
CA GLN A 405 32.45 -12.83 -26.98
C GLN A 405 31.00 -13.10 -27.28
N ASP A 406 30.44 -12.34 -28.20
CA ASP A 406 29.23 -12.73 -28.86
C ASP A 406 29.51 -13.79 -29.97
N LYS A 407 28.47 -14.35 -30.59
CA LYS A 407 28.52 -15.37 -31.65
C LYS A 407 29.08 -14.78 -32.96
N LYS A 408 29.31 -13.47 -33.01
CA LYS A 408 30.00 -12.77 -34.10
C LYS A 408 31.48 -12.51 -33.76
N GLY A 409 31.95 -12.94 -32.59
CA GLY A 409 33.32 -12.73 -32.10
C GLY A 409 33.55 -11.36 -31.46
N GLN A 410 32.52 -10.54 -31.24
CA GLN A 410 32.66 -9.23 -30.60
C GLN A 410 32.81 -9.39 -29.09
N ALA A 411 33.93 -8.93 -28.54
CA ALA A 411 34.18 -8.98 -27.10
C ALA A 411 33.29 -8.01 -26.32
N VAL A 412 32.78 -8.50 -25.19
CA VAL A 412 32.07 -7.78 -24.15
C VAL A 412 32.88 -7.89 -22.87
N ASP A 413 33.45 -6.77 -22.45
CA ASP A 413 34.23 -6.66 -21.23
C ASP A 413 33.43 -5.93 -20.15
N LEU A 414 33.16 -6.59 -19.03
CA LEU A 414 32.56 -5.99 -17.85
C LEU A 414 33.54 -6.05 -16.68
N THR A 415 33.62 -4.97 -15.93
CA THR A 415 34.35 -4.94 -14.66
C THR A 415 33.41 -4.51 -13.55
N ALA A 416 33.47 -5.21 -12.42
CA ALA A 416 32.72 -4.86 -11.21
C ALA A 416 33.63 -4.89 -9.99
N ARG A 417 33.56 -3.85 -9.17
CA ARG A 417 34.18 -3.82 -7.84
C ARG A 417 33.16 -4.30 -6.81
N TYR A 418 33.57 -5.28 -6.04
CA TYR A 418 32.91 -5.74 -4.85
C TYR A 418 33.70 -5.27 -3.63
N PHE A 419 33.01 -4.68 -2.66
CA PHE A 419 33.57 -4.20 -1.41
C PHE A 419 33.69 -5.34 -0.41
N ASP A 420 34.65 -5.25 0.50
CA ASP A 420 34.69 -6.21 1.61
C ASP A 420 33.41 -6.09 2.45
N GLY A 421 32.71 -7.21 2.65
CA GLY A 421 31.55 -7.23 3.53
C GLY A 421 31.91 -6.85 4.97
N ASP A 422 33.15 -7.06 5.40
CA ASP A 422 33.65 -6.74 6.74
C ASP A 422 33.91 -5.23 6.93
N ASP A 423 33.97 -4.47 5.83
CA ASP A 423 33.98 -3.02 5.89
C ASP A 423 32.59 -2.44 6.17
N PHE A 424 31.54 -3.25 6.12
CA PHE A 424 30.19 -2.81 6.51
C PHE A 424 29.97 -3.14 7.97
N ILE A 425 29.27 -2.25 8.65
CA ILE A 425 28.74 -2.54 9.98
C ILE A 425 27.26 -2.21 10.01
N PHE A 426 26.53 -2.94 10.85
CA PHE A 426 25.19 -2.53 11.22
C PHE A 426 25.24 -1.20 11.99
N THR A 427 24.28 -0.32 11.71
CA THR A 427 24.09 0.92 12.47
C THR A 427 22.60 1.24 12.60
N ARG A 428 22.25 1.85 13.72
CA ARG A 428 20.89 2.36 13.97
C ARG A 428 20.67 3.75 13.38
N THR A 429 21.74 4.52 13.18
CA THR A 429 21.72 5.97 12.96
C THR A 429 22.48 6.43 11.72
N GLY A 430 22.82 5.52 10.81
CA GLY A 430 23.55 5.89 9.60
C GLY A 430 24.93 6.49 9.87
N ALA A 431 25.41 7.28 8.90
CA ALA A 431 26.71 7.92 8.92
C ALA A 431 26.64 9.32 9.56
N ASP A 432 25.49 9.99 9.48
CA ASP A 432 25.25 11.30 10.10
C ASP A 432 24.97 11.22 11.61
N GLY A 433 24.75 10.02 12.16
CA GLY A 433 24.47 9.80 13.57
C GLY A 433 23.01 10.05 13.97
N ILE A 434 22.11 10.22 13.00
CA ILE A 434 20.68 10.45 13.18
C ILE A 434 19.90 9.22 12.73
N ARG A 435 18.87 8.82 13.48
CA ARG A 435 18.01 7.72 13.04
C ARG A 435 17.14 8.17 11.87
N ASP A 436 17.02 7.31 10.87
CA ASP A 436 16.10 7.50 9.74
C ASP A 436 14.62 7.53 10.16
N ASP A 437 14.27 7.06 11.36
CA ASP A 437 12.91 7.08 11.93
C ASP A 437 12.79 8.01 13.15
N GLN A 438 13.68 9.01 13.29
CA GLN A 438 13.76 9.86 14.47
C GLN A 438 12.46 10.63 14.72
N HIS A 439 11.82 11.20 13.69
CA HIS A 439 10.58 11.92 13.89
C HIS A 439 9.45 10.97 14.32
N TYR A 440 9.41 9.73 13.82
CA TYR A 440 8.46 8.74 14.33
C TYR A 440 8.69 8.45 15.82
N LEU A 441 9.94 8.35 16.28
CA LEU A 441 10.23 8.18 17.71
C LEU A 441 9.72 9.38 18.52
N ASP A 442 10.11 10.59 18.13
CA ASP A 442 9.82 11.80 18.86
C ASP A 442 8.32 12.14 18.88
N ASP A 443 7.68 12.12 17.70
CA ASP A 443 6.32 12.62 17.47
C ASP A 443 5.24 11.55 17.72
N VAL A 444 5.61 10.27 17.77
CA VAL A 444 4.65 9.16 17.92
C VAL A 444 5.06 8.23 19.07
N GLU A 445 6.15 7.46 18.90
CA GLU A 445 6.44 6.32 19.77
C GLU A 445 6.68 6.74 21.22
N GLU A 446 7.50 7.76 21.45
CA GLU A 446 7.81 8.25 22.79
C GLU A 446 6.59 8.83 23.50
N GLN A 447 5.71 9.53 22.77
CA GLN A 447 4.49 10.10 23.35
C GLN A 447 3.50 9.00 23.76
N ILE A 448 3.33 7.98 22.91
CA ILE A 448 2.53 6.81 23.26
C ILE A 448 3.14 6.08 24.46
N LYS A 449 4.46 5.84 24.46
CA LYS A 449 5.15 5.17 25.58
C LYS A 449 5.02 5.97 26.88
N ALA A 450 5.23 7.27 26.84
CA ALA A 450 5.08 8.15 27.99
C ALA A 450 3.66 8.06 28.56
N PHE A 451 2.63 8.14 27.71
CA PHE A 451 1.25 8.01 28.13
C PHE A 451 0.95 6.62 28.75
N LEU A 452 1.45 5.55 28.12
CA LEU A 452 1.20 4.18 28.57
C LEU A 452 1.93 3.81 29.87
N GLN A 453 3.05 4.47 30.15
CA GLN A 453 3.90 4.20 31.31
C GLN A 453 3.66 5.18 32.47
N ASP A 454 2.91 6.26 32.24
CA ASP A 454 2.56 7.22 33.29
C ASP A 454 1.75 6.53 34.40
N PRO A 455 2.25 6.48 35.64
CA PRO A 455 1.52 5.90 36.76
C PRO A 455 0.17 6.58 37.02
N ALA A 456 -0.02 7.85 36.62
CA ALA A 456 -1.29 8.56 36.75
C ALA A 456 -2.39 7.99 35.85
N ASN A 457 -2.02 7.26 34.80
CA ASN A 457 -2.96 6.62 33.88
C ASN A 457 -3.25 5.15 34.25
N ALA A 458 -2.63 4.60 35.31
CA ALA A 458 -2.77 3.20 35.68
C ALA A 458 -4.24 2.81 35.97
N VAL A 459 -4.62 1.60 35.55
CA VAL A 459 -5.95 1.03 35.78
C VAL A 459 -5.80 -0.23 36.61
N GLU A 460 -6.58 -0.34 37.69
CA GLU A 460 -6.57 -1.53 38.56
C GLU A 460 -5.14 -1.87 39.09
N GLY A 461 -4.31 -0.85 39.30
CA GLY A 461 -2.92 -1.00 39.76
C GLY A 461 -1.93 -1.50 38.69
N LYS A 462 -2.37 -1.72 37.44
CA LYS A 462 -1.52 -2.05 36.30
C LYS A 462 -1.23 -0.82 35.46
N SER A 463 -0.02 -0.76 34.89
CA SER A 463 0.31 0.26 33.89
C SER A 463 -0.59 0.13 32.65
N LEU A 464 -0.86 1.23 31.94
CA LEU A 464 -1.60 1.14 30.69
C LEU A 464 -0.87 0.32 29.63
N LYS A 465 0.47 0.31 29.66
CA LYS A 465 1.28 -0.57 28.80
C LYS A 465 0.76 -2.02 28.87
N ASP A 466 0.51 -2.53 30.08
CA ASP A 466 0.10 -3.92 30.31
C ASP A 466 -1.42 -4.12 30.16
N HIS A 467 -2.22 -3.07 30.45
CA HIS A 467 -3.68 -3.11 30.39
C HIS A 467 -4.26 -2.94 28.97
N ILE A 468 -3.77 -1.97 28.19
CA ILE A 468 -4.26 -1.66 26.83
C ILE A 468 -3.90 -2.79 25.88
N LEU A 469 -4.84 -3.32 25.11
CA LEU A 469 -4.62 -4.36 24.09
C LEU A 469 -4.60 -3.79 22.66
N TYR A 470 -5.42 -2.76 22.41
CA TYR A 470 -5.64 -2.20 21.07
C TYR A 470 -5.19 -0.74 21.02
N ILE A 471 -4.58 -0.35 19.90
CA ILE A 471 -4.27 1.05 19.58
C ILE A 471 -4.95 1.41 18.26
N VAL A 472 -5.82 2.41 18.30
CA VAL A 472 -6.61 2.88 17.17
C VAL A 472 -6.08 4.22 16.70
N PHE A 473 -5.63 4.29 15.45
CA PHE A 473 -5.16 5.52 14.83
C PHE A 473 -6.33 6.24 14.15
N SER A 474 -6.67 7.42 14.67
CA SER A 474 -7.75 8.26 14.15
C SER A 474 -7.39 8.89 12.80
N TYR A 475 -8.42 9.40 12.11
CA TYR A 475 -8.31 10.24 10.92
C TYR A 475 -7.31 11.40 11.14
N GLY A 476 -6.61 11.86 10.10
CA GLY A 476 -5.71 13.03 10.18
C GLY A 476 -4.28 12.76 10.67
N LEU A 477 -3.96 11.54 11.11
CA LEU A 477 -2.57 11.12 11.35
C LEU A 477 -1.88 10.67 10.06
N PRO A 478 -0.52 10.76 9.97
CA PRO A 478 0.21 10.26 8.82
C PRO A 478 -0.12 8.80 8.56
N ARG A 479 -0.18 8.43 7.28
CA ARG A 479 -0.53 7.07 6.86
C ARG A 479 0.71 6.17 6.86
N THR A 480 1.85 6.75 6.53
CA THR A 480 3.12 6.04 6.44
C THR A 480 4.22 6.71 7.24
N VAL A 481 5.18 5.91 7.69
CA VAL A 481 6.41 6.38 8.34
C VAL A 481 7.62 5.65 7.77
N THR A 482 8.81 6.18 8.04
CA THR A 482 10.05 5.50 7.66
C THR A 482 10.27 4.26 8.52
N ARG A 483 10.91 3.28 7.91
CA ARG A 483 11.18 1.97 8.49
C ARG A 483 12.30 2.05 9.52
N VAL A 484 12.24 1.13 10.48
CA VAL A 484 13.40 0.82 11.32
C VAL A 484 14.39 -0.02 10.53
N TYR A 485 15.64 0.41 10.47
CA TYR A 485 16.79 -0.38 10.00
C TYR A 485 16.62 -1.03 8.60
N GLY A 486 15.79 -0.46 7.72
CA GLY A 486 15.51 -0.99 6.38
C GLY A 486 14.44 -2.09 6.28
N LEU A 487 13.60 -2.27 7.30
CA LEU A 487 12.52 -3.27 7.35
C LEU A 487 11.46 -3.13 6.24
N SER A 488 11.58 -3.90 5.15
CA SER A 488 10.47 -4.61 4.45
C SER A 488 10.81 -4.93 2.99
N GLN A 489 10.71 -6.21 2.63
CA GLN A 489 10.63 -6.67 1.24
C GLN A 489 9.40 -7.49 0.99
N THR A 490 8.89 -7.39 -0.24
CA THR A 490 7.67 -8.01 -0.77
C THR A 490 7.58 -9.52 -0.52
N ALA A 491 6.35 -10.02 -0.56
CA ALA A 491 5.98 -11.36 -0.12
C ALA A 491 6.68 -12.51 -0.86
N ARG A 492 7.35 -12.21 -1.97
CA ARG A 492 8.12 -13.18 -2.74
C ARG A 492 9.48 -12.59 -3.10
N PRO A 493 10.58 -13.19 -2.61
CA PRO A 493 11.92 -12.95 -3.12
C PRO A 493 12.11 -13.35 -4.60
N LEU A 494 11.11 -13.90 -5.29
CA LEU A 494 11.26 -14.67 -6.53
C LEU A 494 10.92 -13.92 -7.85
N GLN A 495 10.36 -12.70 -7.86
CA GLN A 495 9.83 -12.08 -9.09
C GLN A 495 10.17 -10.59 -9.35
N GLY A 496 11.42 -10.18 -9.12
CA GLY A 496 12.06 -9.07 -9.83
C GLY A 496 11.68 -7.63 -9.48
N THR A 497 10.61 -7.40 -8.71
CA THR A 497 10.25 -6.07 -8.19
C THR A 497 10.30 -6.11 -6.66
N HIS A 498 11.51 -5.88 -6.14
CA HIS A 498 11.87 -6.18 -4.75
C HIS A 498 11.93 -4.97 -3.82
N ASP A 499 11.68 -3.77 -4.32
CA ASP A 499 11.71 -2.55 -3.52
C ASP A 499 10.30 -2.10 -3.18
N ALA A 500 9.93 -2.21 -1.90
CA ALA A 500 8.65 -1.71 -1.39
C ALA A 500 8.72 -0.23 -0.96
N GLY A 501 9.80 0.49 -1.32
CA GLY A 501 10.13 1.84 -0.86
C GLY A 501 10.73 1.85 0.55
N PRO A 502 11.02 3.00 1.16
CA PRO A 502 11.55 3.10 2.54
C PRO A 502 10.43 3.23 3.61
N LEU A 503 9.16 3.09 3.21
CA LEU A 503 8.02 3.41 4.05
C LEU A 503 7.24 2.17 4.48
N VAL A 504 6.65 2.21 5.67
CA VAL A 504 5.70 1.23 6.22
C VAL A 504 4.47 1.95 6.72
N SER A 505 3.41 1.22 7.05
CA SER A 505 2.25 1.82 7.69
C SER A 505 2.60 2.30 9.11
N LEU A 506 2.05 3.45 9.50
CA LEU A 506 2.26 4.02 10.84
C LEU A 506 1.81 3.05 11.94
N GLU A 507 0.60 2.51 11.81
CA GLU A 507 0.02 1.63 12.82
C GLU A 507 0.78 0.29 12.93
N GLN A 508 1.29 -0.23 11.81
CA GLN A 508 2.15 -1.41 11.81
C GLN A 508 3.50 -1.18 12.48
N ARG A 509 4.04 0.04 12.37
CA ARG A 509 5.27 0.43 13.07
C ARG A 509 5.04 0.58 14.57
N ALA A 510 3.88 1.12 14.97
CA ALA A 510 3.48 1.28 16.37
C ALA A 510 3.15 -0.05 17.07
N GLU A 511 2.59 -1.02 16.36
CA GLU A 511 2.35 -2.38 16.86
C GLU A 511 3.60 -3.03 17.47
N MET A 512 4.79 -2.68 16.94
CA MET A 512 6.08 -3.23 17.36
C MET A 512 6.87 -2.34 18.32
N MET A 513 6.29 -1.29 18.91
CA MET A 513 7.05 -0.33 19.72
C MET A 513 7.72 -0.91 20.98
N TYR A 514 7.19 -2.01 21.54
CA TYR A 514 7.84 -2.77 22.63
C TYR A 514 8.41 -4.11 22.17
N TYR A 515 8.42 -4.37 20.87
CA TYR A 515 9.01 -5.56 20.32
C TYR A 515 10.54 -5.43 20.34
N ASP A 516 11.21 -6.37 20.98
CA ASP A 516 12.68 -6.40 21.05
C ASP A 516 13.23 -7.03 19.77
N ILE A 517 13.24 -6.21 18.71
CA ILE A 517 13.68 -6.59 17.37
C ILE A 517 15.06 -7.26 17.39
N GLU A 518 15.97 -6.75 18.21
CA GLU A 518 17.36 -7.21 18.26
C GLU A 518 17.52 -8.53 19.00
N LYS A 519 16.73 -8.75 20.07
CA LYS A 519 16.72 -10.03 20.76
C LYS A 519 16.07 -11.12 19.93
N VAL A 520 14.98 -10.83 19.22
CA VAL A 520 14.29 -11.82 18.39
C VAL A 520 15.11 -12.17 17.15
N ARG A 521 15.73 -11.16 16.53
CA ARG A 521 16.58 -11.32 15.37
C ARG A 521 17.82 -10.45 15.55
N PRO A 522 18.97 -11.00 15.94
CA PRO A 522 20.19 -10.22 16.07
C PRO A 522 20.56 -9.50 14.76
N PRO A 523 21.09 -8.27 14.84
CA PRO A 523 21.51 -7.55 13.65
C PRO A 523 22.61 -8.35 12.97
N ALA A 524 22.42 -8.66 11.70
CA ALA A 524 23.41 -9.34 10.89
C ALA A 524 23.51 -8.66 9.53
N LEU A 525 24.71 -8.64 8.95
CA LEU A 525 24.90 -8.19 7.59
C LEU A 525 24.54 -9.33 6.65
N VAL A 526 23.56 -9.10 5.80
CA VAL A 526 23.15 -10.04 4.77
C VAL A 526 23.43 -9.47 3.39
N PRO A 527 23.99 -10.26 2.46
CA PRO A 527 24.08 -9.87 1.06
C PRO A 527 22.68 -9.90 0.45
N PHE A 528 22.22 -8.78 -0.09
CA PHE A 528 20.95 -8.71 -0.79
C PHE A 528 21.15 -8.56 -2.31
N ALA A 529 20.84 -9.61 -3.07
CA ALA A 529 21.00 -9.63 -4.51
C ALA A 529 19.76 -9.07 -5.23
N PHE A 530 19.96 -8.09 -6.10
CA PHE A 530 18.93 -7.61 -7.02
C PHE A 530 18.93 -8.43 -8.31
N ARG A 531 17.74 -8.66 -8.86
CA ARG A 531 17.61 -9.25 -10.17
C ARG A 531 18.11 -8.26 -11.22
N ASN A 532 19.12 -8.67 -11.98
CA ASN A 532 19.60 -7.93 -13.15
C ASN A 532 19.09 -8.62 -14.42
N ASP A 533 18.00 -8.10 -14.99
CA ASP A 533 17.43 -8.59 -16.25
C ASP A 533 18.23 -8.15 -17.49
N GLY A 534 19.15 -7.19 -17.35
CA GLY A 534 20.02 -6.71 -18.42
C GLY A 534 21.26 -7.57 -18.67
N GLY A 535 21.53 -8.57 -17.82
CA GLY A 535 22.73 -9.39 -17.87
C GLY A 535 23.98 -8.72 -17.25
N GLY A 536 25.04 -9.52 -17.06
CA GLY A 536 26.27 -9.11 -16.39
C GLY A 536 26.27 -9.37 -14.88
N PHE A 537 27.05 -8.57 -14.14
CA PHE A 537 27.12 -8.68 -12.68
C PHE A 537 25.80 -8.27 -12.03
N SER A 538 25.30 -9.09 -11.10
CA SER A 538 24.10 -8.74 -10.32
C SER A 538 24.48 -7.82 -9.16
N PRO A 539 23.73 -6.72 -8.92
CA PRO A 539 23.95 -5.89 -7.77
C PRO A 539 23.72 -6.69 -6.48
N ILE A 540 24.67 -6.71 -5.55
CA ILE A 540 24.51 -7.36 -4.24
C ILE A 540 24.79 -6.33 -3.16
N ILE A 541 23.75 -5.78 -2.54
CA ILE A 541 23.93 -4.70 -1.59
C ILE A 541 24.03 -5.29 -0.18
N PRO A 542 25.11 -5.00 0.58
CA PRO A 542 25.13 -5.28 2.02
C PRO A 542 23.98 -4.57 2.70
N THR A 543 23.23 -5.27 3.52
CA THR A 543 22.10 -4.71 4.27
C THR A 543 21.96 -5.39 5.61
N SER A 544 21.19 -4.79 6.51
CA SER A 544 20.78 -5.45 7.74
C SER A 544 19.87 -6.65 7.42
N SER A 545 19.94 -7.68 8.26
CA SER A 545 19.02 -8.83 8.28
C SER A 545 17.57 -8.42 8.54
N TYR A 546 17.35 -7.19 9.00
CA TYR A 546 16.02 -6.62 9.19
C TYR A 546 15.34 -6.26 7.89
N ILE A 547 16.03 -6.24 6.74
CA ILE A 547 15.34 -6.04 5.47
C ILE A 547 14.25 -7.10 5.18
N LEU A 548 14.37 -8.28 5.78
CA LEU A 548 13.40 -9.37 5.66
C LEU A 548 12.22 -9.15 6.62
N PRO A 549 10.96 -9.34 6.19
CA PRO A 549 9.82 -9.22 7.08
C PRO A 549 9.91 -10.19 8.27
N PHE A 550 9.35 -9.78 9.39
CA PHE A 550 9.05 -10.66 10.52
C PHE A 550 7.91 -11.58 10.12
N GLN A 551 8.18 -12.88 9.98
CA GLN A 551 7.24 -13.81 9.39
C GLN A 551 7.11 -15.12 10.16
N GLY A 552 5.87 -15.60 10.27
CA GLY A 552 5.56 -16.87 10.91
C GLY A 552 5.57 -16.83 12.44
N TRP A 553 5.28 -17.97 13.04
CA TRP A 553 5.04 -18.12 14.48
C TRP A 553 6.25 -17.76 15.36
N ARG A 554 7.48 -17.83 14.82
CA ARG A 554 8.71 -17.47 15.55
C ARG A 554 8.82 -15.97 15.77
N ASP A 555 8.31 -15.19 14.83
CA ASP A 555 8.40 -13.73 14.86
C ASP A 555 7.10 -13.14 15.42
N GLN A 556 5.97 -13.79 15.19
CA GLN A 556 4.68 -13.41 15.74
C GLN A 556 4.11 -14.53 16.62
N PRO A 557 4.15 -14.39 17.96
CA PRO A 557 3.80 -15.47 18.88
C PRO A 557 2.30 -15.77 18.92
N PHE A 558 1.48 -14.86 18.41
CA PHE A 558 0.02 -14.99 18.32
C PHE A 558 -0.44 -15.52 16.95
N LEU A 559 0.45 -15.93 16.05
CA LEU A 559 0.00 -16.47 14.77
C LEU A 559 -0.79 -17.76 15.00
N HIS A 560 -2.00 -17.85 14.43
CA HIS A 560 -2.78 -19.08 14.50
C HIS A 560 -2.01 -20.22 13.83
N PRO A 561 -1.97 -21.43 14.42
CA PRO A 561 -1.21 -22.54 13.85
C PRO A 561 -1.61 -22.86 12.40
N GLU A 562 -2.87 -22.69 12.02
CA GLU A 562 -3.33 -22.98 10.65
C GLU A 562 -2.96 -21.90 9.62
N ALA A 563 -2.56 -20.71 10.04
CA ALA A 563 -2.26 -19.60 9.12
C ALA A 563 -1.04 -19.94 8.25
N TYR A 564 -1.23 -19.95 6.92
CA TYR A 564 -0.18 -20.15 5.91
C TYR A 564 0.65 -21.45 6.01
N GLN A 565 0.13 -22.52 6.63
CA GLN A 565 0.79 -23.84 6.57
C GLN A 565 0.64 -24.48 5.18
N GLY A 566 1.77 -24.69 4.50
CA GLY A 566 1.83 -25.18 3.11
C GLY A 566 1.42 -26.64 2.86
N SER A 567 1.14 -27.45 3.90
CA SER A 567 0.58 -28.80 3.71
C SER A 567 -0.86 -28.85 4.20
N ARG A 568 -1.78 -28.89 3.23
CA ARG A 568 -3.23 -29.03 3.40
C ARG A 568 -3.62 -30.19 4.33
N GLU A 569 -2.79 -31.22 4.48
CA GLU A 569 -3.08 -32.44 5.23
C GLU A 569 -2.83 -32.33 6.74
N ALA A 570 -1.87 -31.52 7.20
CA ALA A 570 -1.59 -31.35 8.64
C ALA A 570 -2.64 -30.46 9.33
N VAL A 571 -3.23 -29.51 8.59
CA VAL A 571 -4.30 -28.62 9.06
C VAL A 571 -5.62 -29.36 9.26
N LEU A 572 -5.95 -30.35 8.41
CA LEU A 572 -7.20 -31.10 8.51
C LEU A 572 -7.34 -31.90 9.82
N LEU A 573 -6.24 -32.28 10.46
CA LEU A 573 -6.22 -33.09 11.69
C LEU A 573 -6.25 -32.28 13.00
N LYS A 574 -6.04 -30.95 12.95
CA LYS A 574 -6.14 -30.04 14.12
C LYS A 574 -7.25 -28.99 13.98
N ARG A 575 -8.16 -29.18 13.02
CA ARG A 575 -9.36 -28.35 12.89
C ARG A 575 -10.16 -28.36 14.18
N GLY A 576 -10.29 -27.20 14.83
CA GLY A 576 -11.19 -27.04 15.98
C GLY A 576 -10.58 -26.56 17.28
N GLN A 577 -9.26 -26.34 17.35
CA GLN A 577 -8.73 -25.54 18.47
C GLN A 577 -8.98 -24.07 18.19
N ASP A 578 -9.87 -23.48 18.98
CA ASP A 578 -10.07 -22.04 18.97
C ASP A 578 -8.77 -21.35 19.45
N ALA A 579 -8.39 -20.26 18.79
CA ALA A 579 -7.29 -19.41 19.27
C ALA A 579 -7.63 -18.94 20.69
N PRO A 580 -6.68 -18.84 21.64
CA PRO A 580 -7.00 -18.19 22.91
C PRO A 580 -7.45 -16.74 22.67
N ARG A 581 -8.32 -16.18 23.51
CA ARG A 581 -8.60 -14.73 23.45
C ARG A 581 -7.33 -13.95 23.77
N LEU A 582 -7.14 -12.82 23.09
CA LEU A 582 -6.06 -11.91 23.40
C LEU A 582 -6.33 -11.25 24.75
N THR A 583 -5.46 -11.53 25.72
CA THR A 583 -5.53 -10.92 27.06
C THR A 583 -4.21 -10.27 27.39
N SER A 584 -4.22 -9.37 28.39
CA SER A 584 -3.00 -8.75 28.91
C SER A 584 -2.01 -9.80 29.38
N ASP A 585 -2.51 -10.84 30.03
CA ASP A 585 -1.70 -11.93 30.57
C ASP A 585 -1.10 -12.77 29.44
N LEU A 586 -1.90 -13.19 28.44
CA LEU A 586 -1.40 -13.91 27.27
C LEU A 586 -0.32 -13.10 26.53
N ARG A 587 -0.56 -11.81 26.33
CA ARG A 587 0.40 -10.96 25.65
C ARG A 587 1.71 -10.81 26.43
N SER A 588 1.61 -10.65 27.75
CA SER A 588 2.78 -10.47 28.63
C SER A 588 3.73 -11.68 28.64
N GLN A 589 3.22 -12.89 28.34
CA GLN A 589 4.05 -14.10 28.22
C GLN A 589 5.07 -14.00 27.09
N ALA A 590 4.80 -13.15 26.08
CA ALA A 590 5.69 -12.89 24.97
C ALA A 590 6.49 -11.59 25.18
N GLY A 591 7.19 -11.45 26.31
CA GLY A 591 7.79 -10.18 26.74
C GLY A 591 8.77 -9.55 25.74
N ASP A 592 9.52 -10.33 24.97
CA ASP A 592 10.41 -9.85 23.90
C ASP A 592 9.70 -9.65 22.55
N ARG A 593 8.48 -10.16 22.41
CA ARG A 593 7.61 -10.05 21.24
C ARG A 593 6.29 -9.37 21.62
N PHE A 594 6.40 -8.30 22.40
CA PHE A 594 5.25 -7.56 22.90
C PHE A 594 4.58 -6.81 21.73
N LEU A 595 3.38 -7.26 21.33
CA LEU A 595 2.62 -6.68 20.22
C LEU A 595 1.29 -6.09 20.71
N TYR A 596 0.94 -4.91 20.18
CA TYR A 596 -0.44 -4.40 20.25
C TYR A 596 -1.21 -4.79 19.00
N VAL A 597 -2.53 -4.87 19.11
CA VAL A 597 -3.37 -4.84 17.92
C VAL A 597 -3.52 -3.40 17.47
N CYS A 598 -3.02 -3.07 16.28
CA CYS A 598 -3.12 -1.71 15.74
C CYS A 598 -3.98 -1.65 14.49
N SER A 599 -4.86 -0.65 14.43
CA SER A 599 -5.80 -0.44 13.33
C SER A 599 -5.99 1.05 13.08
N ARG A 600 -6.63 1.40 11.97
CA ARG A 600 -6.92 2.79 11.61
C ARG A 600 -8.40 3.01 11.34
N LEU A 601 -8.91 4.13 11.88
CA LEU A 601 -10.18 4.73 11.45
C LEU A 601 -9.88 5.72 10.33
N GLY A 602 -9.70 5.18 9.13
CA GLY A 602 -9.32 5.92 7.94
C GLY A 602 -10.51 6.17 7.02
N GLY A 603 -10.48 7.27 6.28
CA GLY A 603 -11.47 7.61 5.26
C GLY A 603 -10.97 8.75 4.40
N PRO A 604 -11.55 8.97 3.21
CA PRO A 604 -11.41 10.24 2.50
C PRO A 604 -11.85 11.42 3.36
N THR A 605 -12.85 11.22 4.24
CA THR A 605 -13.41 12.24 5.14
C THR A 605 -13.52 11.75 6.60
N PRO A 606 -13.62 12.68 7.57
CA PRO A 606 -13.92 12.34 8.97
C PRO A 606 -15.28 11.64 9.13
N HIS A 607 -16.25 12.00 8.29
CA HIS A 607 -17.58 11.39 8.29
C HIS A 607 -17.50 9.91 7.94
N GLU A 608 -16.77 9.53 6.89
CA GLU A 608 -16.58 8.13 6.53
C GLU A 608 -15.80 7.36 7.59
N ALA A 609 -14.84 8.00 8.28
CA ALA A 609 -14.10 7.40 9.39
C ALA A 609 -15.02 7.08 10.58
N LYS A 610 -15.96 7.97 10.93
CA LYS A 610 -17.00 7.69 11.94
C LYS A 610 -17.96 6.59 11.49
N ALA A 611 -18.36 6.64 10.22
CA ALA A 611 -19.29 5.68 9.67
C ALA A 611 -18.72 4.24 9.63
N LEU A 612 -17.39 4.07 9.64
CA LEU A 612 -16.78 2.75 9.89
C LEU A 612 -17.19 2.17 11.26
N VAL A 613 -17.15 3.00 12.30
CA VAL A 613 -17.56 2.62 13.67
C VAL A 613 -19.05 2.27 13.69
N ASP A 614 -19.88 3.09 13.06
CA ASP A 614 -21.33 2.87 12.98
C ASP A 614 -21.67 1.53 12.35
N ARG A 615 -21.07 1.24 11.19
CA ARG A 615 -21.29 -0.01 10.46
C ARG A 615 -20.77 -1.22 11.24
N SER A 616 -19.64 -1.08 11.92
CA SER A 616 -19.08 -2.13 12.77
C SER A 616 -19.98 -2.45 13.96
N LEU A 617 -20.45 -1.44 14.69
CA LEU A 617 -21.36 -1.63 15.82
C LEU A 617 -22.68 -2.24 15.36
N TYR A 618 -23.27 -1.70 14.29
CA TYR A 618 -24.51 -2.22 13.73
C TYR A 618 -24.37 -3.68 13.30
N ALA A 619 -23.33 -4.02 12.53
CA ALA A 619 -23.11 -5.39 12.07
C ALA A 619 -22.74 -6.36 13.20
N SER A 620 -22.08 -5.90 14.27
CA SER A 620 -21.81 -6.75 15.44
C SER A 620 -23.10 -7.26 16.09
N ARG A 621 -24.18 -6.46 16.02
CA ARG A 621 -25.50 -6.82 16.56
C ARG A 621 -26.41 -7.46 15.53
N HIS A 622 -26.37 -6.98 14.29
CA HIS A 622 -27.40 -7.24 13.30
C HIS A 622 -26.92 -8.01 12.06
N LEU A 623 -25.67 -8.49 11.96
CA LEU A 623 -25.25 -9.19 10.74
C LEU A 623 -25.96 -10.55 10.56
N THR A 624 -26.93 -10.62 9.65
CA THR A 624 -27.65 -11.88 9.31
C THR A 624 -27.78 -12.08 7.80
N ALA A 625 -28.16 -13.30 7.37
CA ALA A 625 -28.36 -13.60 5.95
C ALA A 625 -29.50 -12.81 5.27
N ALA A 626 -30.32 -12.11 6.05
CA ALA A 626 -31.42 -11.31 5.54
C ALA A 626 -31.04 -9.84 5.27
N MET A 627 -29.82 -9.40 5.63
CA MET A 627 -29.42 -8.01 5.39
C MET A 627 -29.38 -7.68 3.89
N GLY A 628 -30.05 -6.64 3.41
CA GLY A 628 -30.09 -6.33 1.97
C GLY A 628 -30.92 -7.31 1.12
N ALA A 629 -31.67 -8.20 1.76
CA ALA A 629 -32.60 -9.15 1.13
C ALA A 629 -33.93 -9.22 1.91
N PRO A 630 -35.03 -9.68 1.29
CA PRO A 630 -36.23 -9.99 2.04
C PRO A 630 -35.93 -11.02 3.14
N PRO A 631 -36.55 -10.91 4.33
CA PRO A 631 -36.36 -11.89 5.38
C PRO A 631 -36.70 -13.30 4.87
N PRO A 632 -35.86 -14.32 5.12
CA PRO A 632 -36.18 -15.69 4.77
C PRO A 632 -37.42 -16.14 5.54
N ALA A 633 -38.14 -17.13 5.01
CA ALA A 633 -39.24 -17.77 5.71
C ALA A 633 -38.68 -18.61 6.89
N GLY A 634 -38.41 -17.96 8.02
CA GLY A 634 -37.90 -18.59 9.24
C GLY A 634 -37.01 -17.68 10.07
N ALA A 635 -36.81 -18.03 11.34
CA ALA A 635 -35.86 -17.35 12.21
C ALA A 635 -34.42 -17.61 11.72
N TRP A 636 -33.59 -16.56 11.76
CA TRP A 636 -32.15 -16.70 11.56
C TRP A 636 -31.55 -17.57 12.67
N ASP A 637 -30.75 -18.56 12.29
CA ASP A 637 -29.98 -19.41 13.20
C ASP A 637 -28.51 -19.34 12.78
N GLY A 638 -27.82 -18.30 13.26
CA GLY A 638 -26.42 -18.09 12.91
C GLY A 638 -25.48 -19.15 13.50
N ALA A 639 -25.85 -19.82 14.61
CA ALA A 639 -25.07 -20.93 15.16
C ALA A 639 -25.08 -22.12 14.20
N LYS A 640 -26.24 -22.46 13.63
CA LYS A 640 -26.35 -23.48 12.59
C LYS A 640 -25.63 -23.08 11.31
N ALA A 641 -25.70 -21.82 10.90
CA ALA A 641 -24.96 -21.31 9.73
C ALA A 641 -23.44 -21.46 9.92
N LEU A 642 -22.91 -21.10 11.09
CA LEU A 642 -21.51 -21.30 11.46
C LEU A 642 -21.12 -22.77 11.46
N GLN A 643 -21.96 -23.63 12.06
CA GLN A 643 -21.72 -25.07 12.09
C GLN A 643 -21.64 -25.64 10.67
N GLN A 644 -22.54 -25.23 9.77
CA GLN A 644 -22.50 -25.63 8.37
C GLN A 644 -21.24 -25.11 7.67
N ALA A 645 -20.90 -23.83 7.84
CA ALA A 645 -19.72 -23.22 7.25
C ALA A 645 -18.42 -23.88 7.72
N SER A 646 -18.34 -24.33 8.97
CA SER A 646 -17.15 -25.01 9.54
C SER A 646 -16.75 -26.30 8.78
N THR A 647 -17.68 -26.90 8.02
CA THR A 647 -17.41 -28.06 7.17
C THR A 647 -16.69 -27.70 5.86
N ALA A 648 -16.52 -26.41 5.56
CA ALA A 648 -15.89 -25.94 4.33
C ALA A 648 -14.42 -26.41 4.20
N LYS A 649 -14.01 -26.62 2.95
CA LYS A 649 -12.65 -27.00 2.57
C LYS A 649 -11.83 -25.79 2.13
N THR A 650 -12.48 -24.68 1.81
CA THR A 650 -11.83 -23.44 1.36
C THR A 650 -12.47 -22.22 2.04
N PRO A 651 -11.75 -21.09 2.17
CA PRO A 651 -12.32 -19.86 2.71
C PRO A 651 -13.52 -19.36 1.89
N ARG A 652 -13.45 -19.47 0.56
CA ARG A 652 -14.57 -19.13 -0.32
C ARG A 652 -15.81 -19.97 -0.02
N GLU A 653 -15.66 -21.29 0.10
CA GLU A 653 -16.78 -22.18 0.45
C GLU A 653 -17.34 -21.86 1.85
N PHE A 654 -16.48 -21.47 2.80
CA PHE A 654 -16.91 -21.05 4.13
C PHE A 654 -17.84 -19.84 4.04
N ILE A 655 -17.43 -18.79 3.30
CA ILE A 655 -18.22 -17.59 3.06
C ILE A 655 -19.53 -17.91 2.33
N GLU A 656 -19.46 -18.71 1.26
CA GLU A 656 -20.63 -19.12 0.48
C GLU A 656 -21.66 -19.87 1.34
N LYS A 657 -21.21 -20.75 2.24
CA LYS A 657 -22.08 -21.47 3.17
C LYS A 657 -22.72 -20.59 4.23
N LEU A 658 -22.06 -19.52 4.67
CA LEU A 658 -22.69 -18.56 5.60
C LEU A 658 -23.91 -17.87 4.96
N SER A 659 -23.99 -17.86 3.63
CA SER A 659 -25.09 -17.23 2.87
C SER A 659 -25.33 -15.77 3.26
N LEU A 660 -24.29 -15.10 3.74
CA LEU A 660 -24.39 -13.71 4.16
C LEU A 660 -24.34 -12.79 2.91
N PRO A 661 -25.40 -12.02 2.65
CA PRO A 661 -25.43 -11.03 1.58
C PRO A 661 -24.34 -9.98 1.81
N GLY A 662 -23.66 -9.57 0.73
CA GLY A 662 -22.51 -8.68 0.81
C GLY A 662 -21.16 -9.37 1.09
N LEU A 663 -21.13 -10.60 1.64
CA LEU A 663 -19.89 -11.37 1.79
C LEU A 663 -19.60 -12.29 0.58
N ASN A 664 -20.64 -12.74 -0.12
CA ASN A 664 -20.50 -13.46 -1.40
C ASN A 664 -19.88 -12.62 -2.54
N GLY A 665 -19.71 -11.31 -2.31
CA GLY A 665 -19.06 -10.37 -3.22
C GLY A 665 -17.58 -10.19 -2.91
N MET A 666 -16.77 -11.27 -2.86
CA MET A 666 -15.30 -11.18 -2.75
C MET A 666 -14.62 -10.26 -3.79
N MET A 667 -15.33 -9.57 -4.68
CA MET A 667 -14.82 -8.56 -5.61
C MET A 667 -15.86 -7.46 -5.97
N GLY A 668 -16.41 -6.73 -4.99
CA GLY A 668 -16.95 -5.38 -5.26
C GLY A 668 -18.37 -5.06 -4.76
N PRO A 669 -18.87 -3.85 -5.12
CA PRO A 669 -20.09 -3.27 -4.54
C PRO A 669 -21.33 -4.13 -4.81
N TYR A 670 -22.12 -4.38 -3.76
CA TYR A 670 -23.33 -5.19 -3.83
C TYR A 670 -24.47 -4.37 -4.45
N LYS A 671 -25.23 -4.98 -5.37
CA LYS A 671 -26.55 -4.47 -5.77
C LYS A 671 -27.58 -5.12 -4.85
N THR A 672 -28.16 -4.35 -3.95
CA THR A 672 -29.25 -4.82 -3.09
C THR A 672 -30.42 -5.27 -3.96
N SER A 673 -31.03 -6.41 -3.63
CA SER A 673 -32.23 -6.95 -4.32
C SER A 673 -33.41 -5.97 -4.33
N PHE A 674 -33.37 -4.99 -3.42
CA PHE A 674 -34.37 -3.97 -3.25
C PHE A 674 -34.39 -2.87 -4.32
N GLY A 675 -33.47 -2.86 -5.30
CA GLY A 675 -33.61 -2.06 -6.52
C GLY A 675 -33.43 -0.53 -6.39
N TRP A 676 -33.26 0.03 -5.19
CA TRP A 676 -33.12 1.49 -5.00
C TRP A 676 -31.70 2.05 -5.25
N ARG A 677 -30.67 1.20 -5.40
CA ARG A 677 -29.27 1.63 -5.54
C ARG A 677 -28.75 1.39 -6.96
N GLU A 678 -28.84 2.41 -7.82
CA GLU A 678 -28.20 2.39 -9.14
C GLU A 678 -26.66 2.51 -9.06
N GLY A 679 -26.11 3.01 -7.95
CA GLY A 679 -24.66 3.22 -7.76
C GLY A 679 -23.86 2.07 -7.15
N GLY A 680 -24.53 1.05 -6.57
CA GLY A 680 -23.87 0.00 -5.77
C GLY A 680 -23.31 0.54 -4.44
N GLY A 681 -23.24 -0.32 -3.42
CA GLY A 681 -22.60 0.03 -2.15
C GLY A 681 -22.54 -1.18 -1.22
N TYR A 682 -21.72 -1.07 -0.18
CA TYR A 682 -21.54 -2.16 0.78
C TYR A 682 -22.64 -2.11 1.87
N LEU A 683 -22.97 -3.30 2.38
CA LEU A 683 -23.79 -3.46 3.58
C LEU A 683 -22.90 -3.36 4.83
N PRO A 684 -23.44 -2.96 5.99
CA PRO A 684 -22.72 -3.09 7.25
C PRO A 684 -22.18 -4.50 7.47
N GLY A 685 -20.95 -4.61 7.97
CA GLY A 685 -20.22 -5.86 8.15
C GLY A 685 -19.46 -6.35 6.93
N ALA A 686 -19.55 -5.66 5.79
CA ALA A 686 -18.76 -6.00 4.62
C ALA A 686 -17.26 -5.84 4.89
N VAL A 687 -16.51 -6.88 4.54
CA VAL A 687 -15.04 -6.88 4.51
C VAL A 687 -14.59 -6.97 3.06
N ASP A 688 -13.81 -6.01 2.58
CA ASP A 688 -13.23 -6.03 1.22
C ASP A 688 -11.71 -5.94 1.28
N TRP A 689 -11.04 -6.61 0.35
CA TRP A 689 -9.59 -6.53 0.24
C TRP A 689 -9.15 -6.73 -1.22
N THR A 690 -9.31 -5.70 -2.05
CA THR A 690 -8.86 -5.84 -3.44
C THR A 690 -7.34 -5.67 -3.54
N VAL A 691 -6.68 -6.74 -3.99
CA VAL A 691 -5.24 -6.78 -4.32
C VAL A 691 -5.00 -6.08 -5.65
N ILE A 692 -4.62 -4.81 -5.62
CA ILE A 692 -4.19 -4.07 -6.81
C ILE A 692 -2.89 -3.33 -6.51
N SER A 693 -1.93 -3.39 -7.42
CA SER A 693 -0.58 -2.81 -7.27
C SER A 693 -0.57 -1.28 -7.10
N ASN A 694 -1.64 -0.59 -7.50
CA ASN A 694 -1.82 0.85 -7.31
C ASN A 694 -2.77 1.20 -6.15
N ASN A 695 -3.18 0.22 -5.34
CA ASN A 695 -4.08 0.41 -4.21
C ASN A 695 -3.33 0.91 -2.97
N GLY A 696 -2.68 2.06 -3.13
CA GLY A 696 -1.98 2.75 -2.07
C GLY A 696 -2.81 3.87 -1.47
N PHE A 697 -2.74 4.01 -0.16
CA PHE A 697 -3.51 5.03 0.56
C PHE A 697 -3.23 6.46 0.12
N ASN A 698 -1.99 6.80 -0.21
CA ASN A 698 -1.59 8.12 -0.73
C ASN A 698 -2.08 8.42 -2.16
N ASN A 699 -2.79 7.49 -2.81
CA ASN A 699 -3.38 7.72 -4.12
C ASN A 699 -4.88 7.88 -3.92
N GLU A 700 -5.40 9.11 -4.00
CA GLU A 700 -6.82 9.41 -3.85
C GLU A 700 -7.74 8.64 -4.82
N ARG A 701 -7.18 8.15 -5.95
CA ARG A 701 -7.90 7.33 -6.93
C ARG A 701 -7.78 5.83 -6.69
N ALA A 702 -7.12 5.42 -5.62
CA ALA A 702 -6.99 4.02 -5.26
C ALA A 702 -8.36 3.43 -4.93
N ALA A 703 -8.55 2.15 -5.27
CA ALA A 703 -9.80 1.44 -5.05
C ALA A 703 -10.23 1.46 -3.57
N ILE A 704 -9.27 1.53 -2.65
CA ILE A 704 -9.54 1.63 -1.21
C ILE A 704 -10.41 2.84 -0.84
N HIS A 705 -10.14 4.01 -1.40
CA HIS A 705 -10.95 5.21 -1.12
C HIS A 705 -12.35 5.07 -1.67
N GLN A 706 -12.48 4.42 -2.83
CA GLN A 706 -13.78 4.10 -3.40
C GLN A 706 -14.54 3.08 -2.53
N MET A 707 -13.86 2.09 -1.95
CA MET A 707 -14.49 1.13 -1.03
C MET A 707 -14.98 1.80 0.25
N LEU A 708 -14.16 2.66 0.84
CA LEU A 708 -14.52 3.46 2.01
C LEU A 708 -15.72 4.36 1.71
N ALA A 709 -15.68 5.07 0.58
CA ALA A 709 -16.79 5.91 0.11
C ALA A 709 -18.05 5.11 -0.27
N ASN A 710 -17.91 3.83 -0.62
CA ASN A 710 -19.03 2.92 -0.86
C ASN A 710 -19.51 2.21 0.41
N GLY A 711 -18.90 2.47 1.57
CA GLY A 711 -19.38 2.00 2.87
C GLY A 711 -18.85 0.64 3.30
N VAL A 712 -17.65 0.22 2.88
CA VAL A 712 -17.00 -0.97 3.44
C VAL A 712 -16.84 -0.81 4.96
N THR A 713 -16.94 -1.91 5.72
CA THR A 713 -16.84 -1.87 7.20
C THR A 713 -15.42 -2.15 7.67
N ALA A 714 -14.74 -3.09 7.02
CA ALA A 714 -13.34 -3.37 7.26
C ALA A 714 -12.61 -3.64 5.94
N THR A 715 -11.36 -3.23 5.85
CA THR A 715 -10.56 -3.43 4.64
C THR A 715 -9.08 -3.29 4.97
N GLY A 716 -8.23 -3.41 3.97
CA GLY A 716 -6.84 -2.98 4.07
C GLY A 716 -6.35 -2.47 2.72
N ALA A 717 -5.13 -1.95 2.70
CA ALA A 717 -4.47 -1.54 1.48
C ALA A 717 -2.97 -1.39 1.72
N ALA A 718 -2.20 -1.15 0.66
CA ALA A 718 -0.82 -0.72 0.86
C ALA A 718 -0.81 0.68 1.48
N ALA A 719 0.02 0.89 2.48
CA ALA A 719 0.19 2.17 3.15
C ALA A 719 0.60 3.28 2.16
N ARG A 720 1.34 2.91 1.09
CA ARG A 720 1.69 3.80 -0.01
C ARG A 720 1.73 3.07 -1.34
N SER A 721 1.29 3.73 -2.42
CA SER A 721 1.59 3.38 -3.80
C SER A 721 2.74 4.27 -4.29
N GLU A 722 3.84 3.64 -4.69
CA GLU A 722 4.92 4.26 -5.45
C GLU A 722 5.00 3.55 -6.81
N SER A 723 5.87 4.01 -7.72
CA SER A 723 6.15 3.40 -9.04
C SER A 723 6.71 1.96 -9.00
N GLY A 724 6.62 1.29 -7.85
CA GLY A 724 7.00 -0.09 -7.59
C GLY A 724 6.48 -0.62 -6.25
N CYS A 725 5.42 -0.05 -5.66
CA CYS A 725 4.90 -0.55 -4.37
C CYS A 725 4.74 -2.08 -4.41
N ALA A 726 5.10 -2.72 -3.30
CA ALA A 726 4.95 -4.15 -3.13
C ALA A 726 3.58 -4.58 -3.67
N HIS A 727 3.57 -5.46 -4.66
CA HIS A 727 2.35 -6.16 -5.01
C HIS A 727 1.89 -6.83 -3.70
N THR A 728 0.81 -6.32 -3.10
CA THR A 728 0.25 -6.86 -1.86
C THR A 728 -0.43 -8.18 -2.20
N THR A 729 0.36 -9.19 -2.57
CA THR A 729 -0.11 -10.54 -2.84
C THR A 729 -0.74 -11.12 -1.57
N THR A 730 -1.44 -12.24 -1.72
CA THR A 730 -2.13 -12.97 -0.64
C THR A 730 -1.34 -13.19 0.65
N HIS A 731 -0.01 -13.08 0.65
CA HIS A 731 0.84 -13.28 1.84
C HIS A 731 1.18 -11.98 2.59
N GLY A 732 0.71 -10.82 2.12
CA GLY A 732 0.80 -9.55 2.84
C GLY A 732 -0.47 -9.21 3.62
N TRP A 733 -1.47 -10.08 3.56
CA TRP A 733 -2.78 -9.88 4.18
C TRP A 733 -3.02 -10.94 5.25
N TRP A 734 -4.25 -11.01 5.74
CA TRP A 734 -4.70 -12.11 6.59
C TRP A 734 -4.89 -13.41 5.81
N ASP A 735 -4.72 -14.55 6.49
CA ASP A 735 -5.21 -15.83 6.02
C ASP A 735 -6.73 -15.86 6.13
N GLU A 736 -7.45 -15.83 5.00
CA GLU A 736 -8.93 -15.83 4.98
C GLU A 736 -9.54 -17.02 5.72
N GLY A 737 -8.88 -18.18 5.71
CA GLY A 737 -9.39 -19.40 6.34
C GLY A 737 -9.42 -19.29 7.86
N VAL A 738 -8.45 -18.58 8.43
CA VAL A 738 -8.41 -18.26 9.86
C VAL A 738 -9.27 -17.04 10.16
N PHE A 739 -9.12 -15.97 9.37
CA PHE A 739 -9.74 -14.67 9.61
C PHE A 739 -11.26 -14.73 9.72
N TYR A 740 -11.94 -15.23 8.69
CA TYR A 740 -13.42 -15.24 8.68
C TYR A 740 -14.00 -16.19 9.72
N ARG A 741 -13.29 -17.29 10.00
CA ARG A 741 -13.71 -18.25 11.02
C ARG A 741 -13.68 -17.64 12.41
N LEU A 742 -12.59 -16.94 12.76
CA LEU A 742 -12.48 -16.27 14.05
C LEU A 742 -13.47 -15.11 14.14
N LEU A 743 -13.49 -14.21 13.16
CA LEU A 743 -14.36 -13.03 13.16
C LEU A 743 -15.83 -13.40 13.36
N PHE A 744 -16.35 -14.33 12.56
CA PHE A 744 -17.76 -14.74 12.65
C PHE A 744 -18.05 -15.70 13.81
N GLY A 745 -17.01 -16.29 14.41
CA GLY A 745 -17.07 -17.07 15.64
C GLY A 745 -17.06 -16.22 16.91
N GLY A 746 -17.12 -14.89 16.80
CA GLY A 746 -17.22 -13.95 17.91
C GLY A 746 -15.89 -13.39 18.42
N TYR A 747 -14.78 -13.59 17.69
CA TYR A 747 -13.56 -12.81 17.90
C TYR A 747 -13.76 -11.40 17.37
N ASP A 748 -13.09 -10.44 17.99
CA ASP A 748 -13.06 -9.11 17.41
C ASP A 748 -12.14 -9.06 16.18
N LEU A 749 -12.35 -8.07 15.33
CA LEU A 749 -11.64 -7.88 14.08
C LEU A 749 -10.13 -7.74 14.30
N GLY A 750 -9.75 -7.10 15.40
CA GLY A 750 -8.38 -6.94 15.81
C GLY A 750 -7.66 -8.26 16.12
N GLU A 751 -8.27 -9.12 16.91
CA GLU A 751 -7.82 -10.48 17.18
C GLU A 751 -7.79 -11.30 15.90
N ALA A 752 -8.85 -11.26 15.11
CA ALA A 752 -8.92 -12.00 13.85
C ALA A 752 -7.78 -11.59 12.91
N TRP A 753 -7.47 -10.29 12.79
CA TRP A 753 -6.29 -9.81 12.07
C TRP A 753 -4.99 -10.31 12.67
N LEU A 754 -4.79 -10.17 13.98
CA LEU A 754 -3.58 -10.64 14.64
C LEU A 754 -3.35 -12.13 14.37
N TYR A 755 -4.33 -12.99 14.67
CA TYR A 755 -4.22 -14.43 14.52
C TYR A 755 -3.99 -14.90 13.07
N SER A 756 -4.46 -14.14 12.08
CA SER A 756 -4.38 -14.52 10.67
C SER A 756 -3.25 -13.83 9.90
N LYS A 757 -2.56 -12.86 10.50
CA LYS A 757 -1.55 -12.03 9.84
C LYS A 757 -0.18 -12.68 9.89
N PHE A 758 0.34 -13.14 8.76
CA PHE A 758 1.64 -13.82 8.73
C PHE A 758 2.87 -12.92 8.90
N LYS A 759 2.73 -11.60 8.63
CA LYS A 759 3.85 -10.66 8.56
C LYS A 759 3.66 -9.43 9.43
N CYS A 760 4.55 -9.21 10.39
CA CYS A 760 4.61 -7.97 11.17
C CYS A 760 5.45 -6.90 10.46
N GLN A 761 5.20 -5.62 10.80
CA GLN A 761 5.86 -4.45 10.21
C GLN A 761 5.74 -4.34 8.68
N TRP A 762 4.63 -4.86 8.14
CA TRP A 762 4.42 -4.87 6.71
C TRP A 762 3.89 -3.53 6.19
N VAL A 763 3.84 -3.37 4.86
CA VAL A 763 3.23 -2.19 4.22
C VAL A 763 1.71 -2.23 4.24
N THR A 764 1.07 -3.32 4.68
CA THR A 764 -0.40 -3.40 4.71
C THR A 764 -0.93 -2.57 5.87
N CYS A 765 -1.80 -1.63 5.54
CA CYS A 765 -2.59 -0.84 6.46
C CYS A 765 -3.93 -1.54 6.69
N TYR A 766 -4.32 -1.73 7.96
CA TYR A 766 -5.61 -2.31 8.35
C TYR A 766 -6.58 -1.20 8.72
N ILE A 767 -7.74 -1.16 8.05
CA ILE A 767 -8.76 -0.13 8.23
C ILE A 767 -10.02 -0.77 8.76
N GLY A 768 -10.53 -0.21 9.84
CA GLY A 768 -11.76 -0.66 10.48
C GLY A 768 -11.66 -0.53 11.98
N ASP A 769 -12.81 -0.69 12.62
CA ASP A 769 -12.92 -0.75 14.07
C ASP A 769 -12.38 -2.10 14.57
N PRO A 770 -11.29 -2.15 15.37
CA PRO A 770 -10.76 -3.42 15.83
C PRO A 770 -11.69 -4.14 16.81
N LEU A 771 -12.67 -3.45 17.40
CA LEU A 771 -13.69 -4.03 18.28
C LEU A 771 -14.92 -4.53 17.50
N TYR A 772 -14.91 -4.50 16.16
CA TYR A 772 -15.94 -5.13 15.34
C TYR A 772 -15.99 -6.65 15.61
N HIS A 773 -17.12 -7.19 16.11
CA HIS A 773 -17.20 -8.58 16.58
C HIS A 773 -18.55 -9.24 16.23
N PRO A 774 -18.82 -9.55 14.94
CA PRO A 774 -20.07 -10.18 14.54
C PRO A 774 -20.13 -11.65 14.97
N ASP A 775 -20.52 -11.91 16.22
CA ASP A 775 -20.83 -13.27 16.69
C ASP A 775 -22.15 -13.72 16.07
N LEU A 776 -22.08 -14.45 14.96
CA LEU A 776 -23.28 -14.81 14.20
C LEU A 776 -24.28 -15.62 15.04
N ALA A 777 -23.81 -16.37 16.03
CA ALA A 777 -24.69 -17.10 16.95
C ALA A 777 -25.54 -16.18 17.85
N LYS A 778 -25.14 -14.91 17.99
CA LYS A 778 -25.82 -13.89 18.81
C LYS A 778 -26.45 -12.76 17.99
N THR A 779 -26.08 -12.62 16.72
CA THR A 779 -26.69 -11.60 15.83
C THR A 779 -28.20 -11.79 15.68
N VAL A 780 -28.93 -10.68 15.60
CA VAL A 780 -30.40 -10.67 15.48
C VAL A 780 -30.86 -9.84 14.30
N TYR A 781 -31.97 -10.24 13.70
CA TYR A 781 -32.62 -9.47 12.63
C TYR A 781 -33.07 -8.10 13.15
N ASP A 782 -32.85 -7.04 12.38
CA ASP A 782 -33.33 -5.71 12.71
C ASP A 782 -34.75 -5.48 12.18
N THR A 783 -35.68 -5.25 13.10
CA THR A 783 -37.09 -4.92 12.79
C THR A 783 -37.43 -3.48 13.11
N ALA A 784 -36.48 -2.73 13.69
CA ALA A 784 -36.71 -1.36 14.09
C ALA A 784 -36.74 -0.46 12.86
N VAL A 785 -37.67 0.49 12.86
CA VAL A 785 -37.63 1.58 11.88
C VAL A 785 -36.59 2.60 12.37
N PRO A 786 -35.69 3.11 11.50
CA PRO A 786 -34.74 4.15 11.87
C PRO A 786 -35.42 5.31 12.59
N ARG A 787 -34.79 5.83 13.64
CA ARG A 787 -35.36 6.91 14.45
C ARG A 787 -34.49 8.16 14.40
N VAL A 788 -35.13 9.32 14.29
CA VAL A 788 -34.50 10.64 14.50
C VAL A 788 -35.11 11.19 15.78
N ALA A 789 -34.30 11.47 16.80
CA ALA A 789 -34.81 11.78 18.14
C ALA A 789 -35.52 13.13 18.16
N ARG A 790 -35.00 14.13 17.45
CA ARG A 790 -35.49 15.51 17.49
C ARG A 790 -35.42 16.16 16.10
N ALA A 791 -36.22 17.21 15.88
CA ALA A 791 -36.16 17.97 14.63
C ALA A 791 -34.79 18.62 14.38
N GLU A 792 -34.08 19.01 15.45
CA GLU A 792 -32.72 19.57 15.39
C GLU A 792 -31.65 18.58 14.91
N ASP A 793 -31.96 17.28 14.93
CA ASP A 793 -31.09 16.23 14.37
C ASP A 793 -31.19 16.17 12.83
N LEU A 794 -32.13 16.91 12.22
CA LEU A 794 -32.18 17.12 10.79
C LEU A 794 -31.44 18.41 10.44
N ALA A 795 -30.48 18.31 9.52
CA ALA A 795 -29.68 19.44 9.09
C ALA A 795 -29.71 19.64 7.58
N VAL A 796 -29.72 20.91 7.18
CA VAL A 796 -29.52 21.36 5.81
C VAL A 796 -28.35 22.33 5.80
N ARG A 797 -27.32 22.02 5.04
CA ARG A 797 -26.18 22.91 4.80
C ARG A 797 -26.11 23.29 3.34
N ILE A 798 -25.87 24.57 3.06
CA ILE A 798 -25.60 25.05 1.71
C ILE A 798 -24.10 25.17 1.52
N GLU A 799 -23.60 24.62 0.43
CA GLU A 799 -22.20 24.68 0.05
C GLU A 799 -22.08 25.20 -1.39
N ARG A 800 -20.91 25.74 -1.73
CA ARG A 800 -20.57 26.13 -3.10
C ARG A 800 -19.48 25.21 -3.62
N ASP A 801 -19.73 24.54 -4.74
CA ASP A 801 -18.76 23.71 -5.44
C ASP A 801 -18.61 24.19 -6.88
N LYS A 802 -17.41 24.67 -7.23
CA LYS A 802 -17.09 25.22 -8.56
C LYS A 802 -18.11 26.26 -9.06
N GLY A 803 -18.57 27.13 -8.16
CA GLY A 803 -19.54 28.18 -8.45
C GLY A 803 -21.00 27.72 -8.55
N LYS A 804 -21.28 26.42 -8.37
CA LYS A 804 -22.65 25.89 -8.28
C LYS A 804 -23.04 25.71 -6.82
N ALA A 805 -24.27 26.08 -6.49
CA ALA A 805 -24.83 25.77 -5.19
C ALA A 805 -25.15 24.26 -5.09
N ARG A 806 -24.76 23.66 -3.97
CA ARG A 806 -25.18 22.33 -3.56
C ARG A 806 -25.73 22.41 -2.14
N ALA A 807 -26.65 21.51 -1.79
CA ALA A 807 -27.11 21.37 -0.41
C ALA A 807 -26.76 19.98 0.11
N VAL A 808 -26.30 19.89 1.35
CA VAL A 808 -26.13 18.64 2.07
C VAL A 808 -27.30 18.52 3.03
N VAL A 809 -28.12 17.49 2.84
CA VAL A 809 -29.21 17.13 3.75
C VAL A 809 -28.75 15.94 4.56
N SER A 810 -28.78 16.06 5.88
CA SER A 810 -28.37 14.99 6.78
C SER A 810 -29.35 14.80 7.93
N ALA A 811 -29.31 13.60 8.52
CA ALA A 811 -30.07 13.27 9.73
C ALA A 811 -29.14 12.57 10.71
N ARG A 812 -29.23 12.89 12.00
CA ARG A 812 -28.59 12.14 13.07
C ARG A 812 -29.59 11.12 13.63
N LEU A 813 -29.24 9.85 13.56
CA LEU A 813 -30.07 8.77 14.07
C LEU A 813 -29.95 8.67 15.60
N ALA A 814 -31.04 8.25 16.24
CA ALA A 814 -31.06 7.91 17.66
C ALA A 814 -30.33 6.57 17.87
N CYS A 815 -29.02 6.64 18.07
CA CYS A 815 -28.11 5.49 18.17
C CYS A 815 -27.43 5.50 19.55
N THR A 816 -27.32 4.31 20.17
CA THR A 816 -26.44 4.07 21.34
C THR A 816 -25.53 2.88 21.06
N PRO A 817 -24.45 2.67 21.84
CA PRO A 817 -23.64 1.46 21.71
C PRO A 817 -24.45 0.16 21.82
N GLU A 818 -25.49 0.16 22.66
CA GLU A 818 -26.38 -0.98 22.87
C GLU A 818 -27.44 -1.11 21.77
N GLU A 819 -27.93 0.01 21.24
CA GLU A 819 -28.91 0.07 20.14
C GLU A 819 -28.28 0.80 18.94
N PRO A 820 -27.31 0.18 18.26
CA PRO A 820 -26.68 0.79 17.10
C PRO A 820 -27.69 0.87 15.97
N GLU A 821 -27.71 2.01 15.28
CA GLU A 821 -28.66 2.29 14.21
C GLU A 821 -27.91 2.91 13.03
N VAL A 822 -28.19 2.41 11.82
CA VAL A 822 -27.61 2.96 10.58
C VAL A 822 -28.65 2.99 9.48
N ALA A 823 -28.61 4.04 8.69
CA ALA A 823 -29.48 4.17 7.53
C ALA A 823 -28.71 4.74 6.35
N VAL A 824 -29.29 4.58 5.17
CA VAL A 824 -29.00 5.41 4.01
C VAL A 824 -30.10 6.45 3.89
N ALA A 825 -29.73 7.65 3.46
CA ALA A 825 -30.68 8.72 3.21
C ALA A 825 -31.02 8.80 1.72
N SER A 826 -32.27 9.10 1.41
CA SER A 826 -32.73 9.50 0.09
C SER A 826 -33.62 10.73 0.21
N VAL A 827 -33.50 11.65 -0.75
CA VAL A 827 -34.24 12.91 -0.72
C VAL A 827 -35.03 13.05 -2.01
N GLU A 828 -36.33 13.25 -1.85
CA GLU A 828 -37.23 13.75 -2.88
C GLU A 828 -37.33 15.27 -2.72
N TYR A 829 -37.05 16.05 -3.77
CA TYR A 829 -37.07 17.51 -3.68
C TYR A 829 -37.65 18.20 -4.91
N TRP A 830 -38.24 19.37 -4.70
CA TRP A 830 -38.88 20.21 -5.73
C TRP A 830 -38.82 21.70 -5.36
N GLU A 831 -38.91 22.56 -6.36
CA GLU A 831 -38.97 24.02 -6.14
C GLU A 831 -40.30 24.39 -5.46
N LYS A 832 -40.24 25.22 -4.43
CA LYS A 832 -41.43 25.62 -3.68
C LYS A 832 -42.39 26.40 -4.58
N GLY A 833 -43.66 25.99 -4.58
CA GLY A 833 -44.72 26.60 -5.40
C GLY A 833 -44.80 26.07 -6.84
N GLN A 834 -43.91 25.15 -7.26
CA GLN A 834 -44.01 24.46 -8.54
C GLN A 834 -44.66 23.07 -8.37
N PRO A 835 -45.42 22.57 -9.37
CA PRO A 835 -45.87 21.18 -9.38
C PRO A 835 -44.65 20.24 -9.41
N ALA A 836 -44.72 19.18 -8.59
CA ALA A 836 -43.57 18.38 -8.21
C ALA A 836 -42.97 17.59 -9.40
N THR A 837 -42.00 18.19 -10.10
CA THR A 837 -40.98 17.40 -10.80
C THR A 837 -40.02 16.90 -9.72
N VAL A 838 -40.37 15.77 -9.11
CA VAL A 838 -39.60 15.21 -7.99
C VAL A 838 -38.24 14.75 -8.49
N LEU A 839 -37.21 15.48 -8.09
CA LEU A 839 -35.83 15.03 -8.26
C LEU A 839 -35.48 14.11 -7.10
N LYS A 840 -34.68 13.08 -7.37
CA LYS A 840 -34.23 12.10 -6.38
C LYS A 840 -32.72 12.16 -6.24
N ALA A 841 -32.25 12.13 -4.99
CA ALA A 841 -30.85 11.95 -4.64
C ALA A 841 -30.76 10.89 -3.53
N GLY A 842 -29.68 10.09 -3.51
CA GLY A 842 -29.49 9.03 -2.54
C GLY A 842 -28.04 8.97 -2.04
N GLY A 843 -27.87 8.65 -0.76
CA GLY A 843 -26.59 8.45 -0.11
C GLY A 843 -25.99 7.08 -0.45
N ALA A 844 -24.65 7.03 -0.51
CA ALA A 844 -23.91 5.84 -0.89
C ALA A 844 -23.57 4.90 0.28
N THR A 845 -23.68 5.36 1.53
CA THR A 845 -23.21 4.62 2.70
C THR A 845 -24.25 4.55 3.81
N TYR A 846 -24.24 3.43 4.55
CA TYR A 846 -24.95 3.32 5.81
C TYR A 846 -24.10 3.98 6.91
N ALA A 847 -24.71 4.87 7.67
CA ALA A 847 -24.10 5.59 8.79
C ALA A 847 -25.16 5.93 9.84
N ALA A 848 -24.73 6.27 11.05
CA ALA A 848 -25.60 6.84 12.09
C ALA A 848 -25.94 8.31 11.81
N GLN A 849 -25.23 8.94 10.87
CA GLN A 849 -25.53 10.30 10.39
C GLN A 849 -25.60 10.34 8.86
N PRO A 850 -26.55 9.66 8.20
CA PRO A 850 -26.57 9.60 6.75
C PRO A 850 -26.75 10.96 6.08
N GLU A 851 -26.06 11.16 4.96
CA GLU A 851 -26.06 12.41 4.21
C GLU A 851 -26.42 12.20 2.73
N VAL A 852 -27.07 13.21 2.14
CA VAL A 852 -27.40 13.28 0.71
C VAL A 852 -27.00 14.64 0.18
N VAL A 853 -26.24 14.65 -0.91
CA VAL A 853 -25.87 15.87 -1.62
C VAL A 853 -26.86 16.15 -2.75
N LEU A 854 -27.54 17.28 -2.68
CA LEU A 854 -28.39 17.83 -3.72
C LEU A 854 -27.55 18.73 -4.63
N GLY A 855 -27.33 18.30 -5.87
CA GLY A 855 -26.51 19.03 -6.85
C GLY A 855 -27.33 19.90 -7.80
N ASN A 856 -26.66 20.87 -8.45
CA ASN A 856 -27.22 21.75 -9.48
C ASN A 856 -28.46 22.56 -9.04
N LEU A 857 -28.45 23.05 -7.79
CA LEU A 857 -29.55 23.88 -7.29
C LEU A 857 -29.49 25.29 -7.89
N LYS A 858 -30.65 25.87 -8.20
CA LYS A 858 -30.77 27.24 -8.73
C LYS A 858 -30.55 28.26 -7.61
N ALA A 859 -29.71 29.25 -7.89
CA ALA A 859 -29.46 30.36 -6.97
C ALA A 859 -30.73 31.20 -6.75
N GLY A 860 -30.98 31.61 -5.52
CA GLY A 860 -32.18 32.37 -5.14
C GLY A 860 -33.48 31.57 -5.17
N THR A 861 -33.41 30.23 -5.20
CA THR A 861 -34.57 29.35 -5.21
C THR A 861 -34.72 28.62 -3.87
N GLU A 862 -35.96 28.49 -3.41
CA GLU A 862 -36.33 27.71 -2.23
C GLU A 862 -36.83 26.34 -2.68
N TYR A 863 -36.28 25.27 -2.10
CA TYR A 863 -36.69 23.89 -2.35
C TYR A 863 -37.37 23.30 -1.11
N GLN A 864 -38.40 22.48 -1.35
CA GLN A 864 -39.00 21.61 -0.34
C GLN A 864 -38.41 20.21 -0.51
N CYS A 865 -38.03 19.59 0.60
CA CYS A 865 -37.34 18.31 0.64
C CYS A 865 -38.06 17.34 1.57
N ARG A 866 -38.30 16.14 1.06
CA ARG A 866 -38.78 14.98 1.80
C ARG A 866 -37.64 13.99 1.94
N LEU A 867 -37.15 13.83 3.17
CA LEU A 867 -36.06 12.92 3.50
C LEU A 867 -36.62 11.57 3.96
N ILE A 868 -36.16 10.50 3.30
CA ILE A 868 -36.51 9.11 3.57
C ILE A 868 -35.23 8.38 4.00
N LEU A 869 -35.26 7.78 5.18
CA LEU A 869 -34.18 6.99 5.74
C LEU A 869 -34.53 5.51 5.57
N THR A 870 -33.57 4.69 5.15
CA THR A 870 -33.74 3.25 4.94
C THR A 870 -32.58 2.50 5.56
N ASP A 871 -32.85 1.57 6.46
CA ASP A 871 -31.81 0.73 7.06
C ASP A 871 -31.39 -0.42 6.11
N PRO A 872 -30.41 -1.25 6.50
CA PRO A 872 -30.00 -2.42 5.73
C PRO A 872 -31.08 -3.50 5.55
N TYR A 873 -32.15 -3.47 6.33
CA TYR A 873 -33.26 -4.44 6.31
C TYR A 873 -34.52 -3.91 5.60
N ASP A 874 -34.42 -2.77 4.94
CA ASP A 874 -35.49 -2.06 4.24
C ASP A 874 -36.59 -1.49 5.16
N ASN A 875 -36.31 -1.33 6.47
CA ASN A 875 -37.16 -0.56 7.36
C ASN A 875 -37.00 0.94 7.01
N LYS A 876 -38.13 1.64 6.83
CA LYS A 876 -38.16 3.00 6.28
C LYS A 876 -38.80 4.02 7.20
N LEU A 877 -38.09 5.13 7.42
CA LEU A 877 -38.63 6.33 8.05
C LEU A 877 -38.80 7.44 7.01
N ASP A 878 -40.04 7.87 6.79
CA ASP A 878 -40.34 9.12 6.09
C ASP A 878 -40.40 10.26 7.11
N THR A 879 -39.32 11.04 7.19
CA THR A 879 -39.18 12.12 8.17
C THR A 879 -40.25 13.19 8.01
N SER A 880 -40.83 13.36 6.81
CA SER A 880 -41.86 14.37 6.56
C SER A 880 -43.16 14.11 7.34
N LYS A 881 -43.46 12.84 7.62
CA LYS A 881 -44.64 12.45 8.40
C LYS A 881 -44.44 12.70 9.89
N ALA A 882 -43.21 12.59 10.37
CA ALA A 882 -42.88 12.71 11.79
C ALA A 882 -42.48 14.15 12.19
N LEU A 883 -41.75 14.85 11.32
CA LEU A 883 -41.03 16.10 11.62
C LEU A 883 -41.32 17.22 10.60
N GLY A 884 -42.10 16.95 9.54
CA GLY A 884 -42.41 17.92 8.49
C GLY A 884 -41.37 17.97 7.35
N LEU A 885 -41.66 18.77 6.32
CA LEU A 885 -40.75 18.96 5.18
C LEU A 885 -39.56 19.84 5.54
N LEU A 886 -38.39 19.49 5.00
CA LEU A 886 -37.20 20.33 5.10
C LEU A 886 -37.22 21.41 4.03
N THR A 887 -36.75 22.61 4.37
CA THR A 887 -36.65 23.72 3.43
C THR A 887 -35.18 24.03 3.15
N VAL A 888 -34.81 24.03 1.87
CA VAL A 888 -33.46 24.38 1.40
C VAL A 888 -33.51 25.74 0.71
N ASN A 889 -32.96 26.76 1.37
CA ASN A 889 -32.89 28.11 0.84
C ASN A 889 -31.54 28.33 0.16
N VAL A 890 -31.53 28.41 -1.18
CA VAL A 890 -30.29 28.63 -1.93
C VAL A 890 -30.03 30.14 -2.07
N PRO A 891 -28.96 30.69 -1.50
CA PRO A 891 -28.65 32.11 -1.62
C PRO A 891 -28.34 32.49 -3.08
N ARG A 892 -28.53 33.78 -3.40
CA ARG A 892 -28.24 34.33 -4.72
C ARG A 892 -26.74 34.35 -5.05
#